data_AF-A0A3Q1EEG8-F1
#
_entry.id   AF-A0A3Q1EEG8-F1
#
_cell.length_a   1.000
_cell.length_b   1.000
_cell.length_c   1.000
_cell.angle_alpha   90.00
_cell.angle_beta   90.00
_cell.angle_gamma   90.00
#
_symmetry.space_group_name_H-M   'P 1'
#
loop_
_entity.id
_entity.type
_entity.pdbx_description
1 polymer ?
#
loop_
_entity_poly.entity_id
_entity_poly.type
_entity_poly.pdbx_seq_one_letter_code
_entity_poly.pdbx_strand_id
1 'polypeptide(L)'
;MSGDNPDSLMTLATVFCLRNLRKTMCYQGFRNKLCLRSDIFLPSEICDKLVNTYMELVHTDSNFEPEESFFQLFSDPRSTRLTRVQLREDFVRDRDLEAIRKQDLIELHLTYCNSLSSRSLKTLTCFRETLVSLCLFGCNHIFYRKGGAPLACNEDTEDEEEESPASRQALEMDFNFQGFNRLRLLNLGGLPDEMDAETLLKPLKSLTSLDLSNVQLLGTAFFTQWKDRLASLVLYNVDLSEELVSTVVELINLRHLDISRESRRTSKFKMTRKILTAIVQRLINLVSLDISGHIMLDNCTVPHFEEAMGRPSTEPCKSSIYPFQELKRPLQFLGLYDTTLCNVTHIPAYKVTGSKNEDQVLNAIEAYTEFRPELAHRAINQLFDIARIQHCSQLLRALQLVIAALKCHKYDKSIQVTGSAALFYLTNTEYRSDQSVRLRREVIQVVLNGMEQYQEVTVQRNCCLTLCNFSIPEELEFQYSRVNQLLLKILEPARQDESIQRIAVHLCNALVCQVDNHHKEAVGKMGFVKTMLNLIQKKLQDRMCDQVMEFSWSALWNITDETPDNCQMFLNCRGMSLFLECLQEFPDKQELHRNMLGLLGNVAEVKALRPQLLTPQFITVFSNLLDSKADGIEVSYNACGVLSHIMFDGSEVWSMEEPRRDTVMDKMWDAIQSWDVSSRRNINYRSFEPILRLLPQSISPVSQHWATWALYNLVSVYPSKYCPLLIKEGGISLLEKVLELESSQPETKDMARKVMEQCENFKEDPMETNHGQEVNYGQRG
;
A
#
# COMPACT_ATOMS: atom_id res chain seq x y z
N MET A 1 -11.33 22.81 3.72
CA MET A 1 -10.15 23.16 4.55
C MET A 1 -10.18 22.33 5.83
N SER A 2 -9.68 21.11 5.75
CA SER A 2 -9.23 20.31 6.90
C SER A 2 -7.78 20.00 6.55
N GLY A 3 -6.92 20.94 6.95
CA GLY A 3 -5.50 20.87 6.67
C GLY A 3 -4.87 19.66 7.34
N ASP A 4 -3.71 19.32 6.80
CA ASP A 4 -2.78 18.28 7.22
C ASP A 4 -2.24 18.47 8.64
N ASN A 5 -3.14 18.48 9.61
CA ASN A 5 -2.79 18.66 11.00
C ASN A 5 -2.12 17.38 11.53
N PRO A 6 -1.12 17.52 12.42
CA PRO A 6 -0.55 16.37 13.13
C PRO A 6 -1.66 15.63 13.87
N ASP A 7 -1.52 14.31 14.00
CA ASP A 7 -2.46 13.53 14.78
C ASP A 7 -2.57 14.06 16.20
N SER A 8 -3.80 14.17 16.69
CA SER A 8 -4.02 14.59 18.07
C SER A 8 -3.31 13.63 19.04
N LEU A 9 -2.84 14.17 20.18
CA LEU A 9 -2.27 13.34 21.25
C LEU A 9 -3.22 12.20 21.64
N MET A 10 -4.54 12.45 21.62
CA MET A 10 -5.54 11.42 21.87
C MET A 10 -5.45 10.28 20.85
N THR A 11 -5.37 10.57 19.54
CA THR A 11 -5.25 9.55 18.49
C THR A 11 -3.96 8.74 18.66
N LEU A 12 -2.82 9.41 18.87
CA LEU A 12 -1.53 8.76 19.09
C LEU A 12 -1.56 7.86 20.33
N ALA A 13 -2.14 8.35 21.43
CA ALA A 13 -2.28 7.59 22.68
C ALA A 13 -3.22 6.39 22.51
N THR A 14 -4.35 6.55 21.81
CA THR A 14 -5.27 5.44 21.51
C THR A 14 -4.54 4.33 20.74
N VAL A 15 -3.85 4.67 19.65
CA VAL A 15 -3.09 3.69 18.85
C VAL A 15 -1.98 3.03 19.67
N PHE A 16 -1.24 3.82 20.46
CA PHE A 16 -0.18 3.28 21.34
C PHE A 16 -0.74 2.29 22.35
N CYS A 17 -1.86 2.62 23.00
CA CYS A 17 -2.52 1.77 23.97
C CYS A 17 -3.04 0.46 23.34
N LEU A 18 -3.65 0.54 22.14
CA LEU A 18 -4.16 -0.65 21.44
C LEU A 18 -3.01 -1.60 21.02
N ARG A 19 -1.87 -1.06 20.58
CA ARG A 19 -0.68 -1.88 20.30
C ARG A 19 -0.01 -2.45 21.56
N ASN A 20 -0.35 -1.94 22.74
CA ASN A 20 0.31 -2.27 24.00
C ASN A 20 -0.69 -2.55 25.13
N LEU A 21 -1.82 -3.21 24.83
CA LEU A 21 -2.93 -3.40 25.79
C LEU A 21 -2.43 -3.97 27.13
N ARG A 22 -1.58 -5.02 27.07
CA ARG A 22 -1.01 -5.70 28.25
C ARG A 22 -0.04 -4.84 29.08
N LYS A 23 0.58 -3.82 28.48
CA LYS A 23 1.51 -2.91 29.16
C LYS A 23 0.83 -1.65 29.69
N THR A 24 -0.39 -1.37 29.24
CA THR A 24 -1.10 -0.12 29.52
C THR A 24 -2.30 -0.36 30.42
N MET A 25 -3.38 -0.94 29.88
CA MET A 25 -4.68 -1.01 30.54
C MET A 25 -5.14 -2.42 30.93
N CYS A 26 -4.49 -3.47 30.40
CA CYS A 26 -4.91 -4.85 30.59
C CYS A 26 -3.85 -5.69 31.29
N TYR A 27 -4.28 -6.82 31.86
CA TYR A 27 -3.41 -7.89 32.35
C TYR A 27 -3.94 -9.25 31.85
N GLN A 28 -3.09 -10.28 31.93
CA GLN A 28 -3.44 -11.63 31.52
C GLN A 28 -4.15 -12.37 32.66
N GLY A 29 -5.44 -12.66 32.46
CA GLY A 29 -6.29 -13.37 33.40
C GLY A 29 -6.25 -14.89 33.24
N PHE A 30 -7.24 -15.55 33.82
CA PHE A 30 -7.39 -17.01 33.74
C PHE A 30 -7.62 -17.48 32.29
N ARG A 31 -7.02 -18.62 31.90
CA ARG A 31 -7.02 -19.17 30.52
C ARG A 31 -6.52 -18.18 29.45
N ASN A 32 -5.50 -17.39 29.75
CA ASN A 32 -4.93 -16.37 28.83
C ASN A 32 -5.91 -15.29 28.35
N LYS A 33 -7.07 -15.14 28.98
CA LYS A 33 -8.02 -14.08 28.61
C LYS A 33 -7.52 -12.71 29.03
N LEU A 34 -7.66 -11.74 28.14
CA LEU A 34 -7.29 -10.35 28.44
C LEU A 34 -8.33 -9.74 29.38
N CYS A 35 -7.87 -9.13 30.48
CA CYS A 35 -8.75 -8.50 31.48
C CYS A 35 -8.35 -7.04 31.68
N LEU A 36 -9.33 -6.15 31.80
CA LEU A 36 -9.09 -4.76 32.17
C LEU A 36 -8.63 -4.71 33.64
N ARG A 37 -7.62 -3.89 33.94
CA ARG A 37 -7.16 -3.73 35.32
C ARG A 37 -8.26 -3.14 36.21
N SER A 38 -8.34 -3.59 37.46
CA SER A 38 -9.40 -3.22 38.40
C SER A 38 -9.39 -1.74 38.82
N ASP A 39 -8.26 -1.05 38.64
CA ASP A 39 -8.08 0.38 38.93
C ASP A 39 -8.44 1.29 37.74
N ILE A 40 -8.89 0.72 36.62
CA ILE A 40 -9.18 1.46 35.39
C ILE A 40 -10.68 1.56 35.18
N PHE A 41 -11.13 2.79 34.98
CA PHE A 41 -12.46 3.12 34.48
C PHE A 41 -12.33 3.85 33.14
N LEU A 42 -13.05 3.38 32.13
CA LEU A 42 -13.06 3.98 30.80
C LEU A 42 -14.46 4.55 30.50
N PRO A 43 -14.59 5.89 30.38
CA PRO A 43 -15.86 6.52 29.99
C PRO A 43 -16.14 6.35 28.49
N SER A 44 -17.36 6.70 28.06
CA SER A 44 -17.84 6.53 26.69
C SER A 44 -16.96 7.16 25.63
N GLU A 45 -16.43 8.35 25.88
CA GLU A 45 -15.57 9.08 24.95
C GLU A 45 -14.27 8.32 24.65
N ILE A 46 -13.81 7.49 25.59
CA ILE A 46 -12.59 6.69 25.45
C ILE A 46 -12.93 5.30 24.91
N CYS A 47 -13.96 4.64 25.43
CA CYS A 47 -14.37 3.31 24.97
C CYS A 47 -14.81 3.32 23.49
N ASP A 48 -15.68 4.27 23.11
CA ASP A 48 -16.16 4.37 21.72
C ASP A 48 -14.98 4.62 20.76
N LYS A 49 -14.02 5.48 21.16
CA LYS A 49 -12.81 5.75 20.39
C LYS A 49 -11.88 4.52 20.32
N LEU A 50 -11.70 3.79 21.42
CA LEU A 50 -10.88 2.57 21.45
C LEU A 50 -11.44 1.50 20.51
N VAL A 51 -12.75 1.24 20.55
CA VAL A 51 -13.37 0.22 19.69
C VAL A 51 -13.28 0.62 18.22
N ASN A 52 -13.61 1.88 17.89
CA ASN A 52 -13.60 2.32 16.50
C ASN A 52 -12.17 2.38 15.92
N THR A 53 -11.17 2.85 16.69
CA THR A 53 -9.76 2.84 16.26
C THR A 53 -9.18 1.41 16.23
N TYR A 54 -9.61 0.52 17.14
CA TYR A 54 -9.25 -0.90 17.06
C TYR A 54 -9.71 -1.48 15.74
N MET A 55 -10.95 -1.21 15.34
CA MET A 55 -11.46 -1.71 14.07
C MET A 55 -10.71 -1.12 12.88
N GLU A 56 -10.44 0.19 12.88
CA GLU A 56 -9.61 0.82 11.85
C GLU A 56 -8.23 0.15 11.72
N LEU A 57 -7.55 -0.14 12.83
CA LEU A 57 -6.25 -0.82 12.82
C LEU A 57 -6.33 -2.25 12.27
N VAL A 58 -7.33 -3.03 12.69
CA VAL A 58 -7.56 -4.40 12.17
C VAL A 58 -7.71 -4.41 10.65
N HIS A 59 -8.41 -3.42 10.08
CA HIS A 59 -8.64 -3.38 8.64
C HIS A 59 -7.45 -2.79 7.86
N THR A 60 -6.77 -1.77 8.42
CA THR A 60 -5.80 -0.95 7.69
C THR A 60 -4.33 -1.28 7.94
N ASP A 61 -3.98 -1.88 9.08
CA ASP A 61 -2.59 -2.19 9.45
C ASP A 61 -2.37 -3.70 9.57
N SER A 62 -1.72 -4.28 8.56
CA SER A 62 -1.39 -5.71 8.51
C SER A 62 -0.43 -6.17 9.61
N ASN A 63 0.30 -5.26 10.26
CA ASN A 63 1.16 -5.58 11.41
C ASN A 63 0.42 -5.52 12.74
N PHE A 64 -0.86 -5.13 12.74
CA PHE A 64 -1.67 -5.11 13.95
C PHE A 64 -2.26 -6.50 14.21
N GLU A 65 -1.83 -7.12 15.31
CA GLU A 65 -2.37 -8.41 15.74
C GLU A 65 -3.67 -8.19 16.53
N PRO A 66 -4.83 -8.64 16.02
CA PRO A 66 -6.09 -8.52 16.75
C PRO A 66 -6.10 -9.42 17.99
N GLU A 67 -6.65 -8.91 19.09
CA GLU A 67 -6.84 -9.66 20.34
C GLU A 67 -8.25 -10.29 20.34
N GLU A 68 -8.33 -11.62 20.31
CA GLU A 68 -9.61 -12.35 20.21
C GLU A 68 -10.63 -12.04 21.32
N SER A 69 -10.15 -11.63 22.49
CA SER A 69 -10.98 -11.31 23.66
C SER A 69 -11.18 -9.80 23.87
N PHE A 70 -10.84 -8.97 22.89
CA PHE A 70 -10.90 -7.51 22.99
C PHE A 70 -12.29 -7.00 23.44
N PHE A 71 -13.38 -7.48 22.83
CA PHE A 71 -14.73 -7.03 23.19
C PHE A 71 -15.16 -7.44 24.61
N GLN A 72 -14.56 -8.48 25.18
CA GLN A 72 -14.84 -8.90 26.57
C GLN A 72 -14.40 -7.86 27.60
N LEU A 73 -13.43 -6.99 27.24
CA LEU A 73 -13.00 -5.87 28.08
C LEU A 73 -14.16 -4.91 28.40
N PHE A 74 -15.18 -4.86 27.54
CA PHE A 74 -16.32 -3.96 27.67
C PHE A 74 -17.59 -4.66 28.21
N SER A 75 -17.44 -5.80 28.88
CA SER A 75 -18.59 -6.59 29.37
C SER A 75 -19.17 -6.09 30.71
N ASP A 76 -18.42 -5.31 31.49
CA ASP A 76 -18.88 -4.71 32.75
C ASP A 76 -19.17 -3.19 32.58
N PRO A 77 -20.46 -2.78 32.59
CA PRO A 77 -20.88 -1.37 32.49
C PRO A 77 -20.37 -0.47 33.63
N ARG A 78 -19.89 -1.06 34.74
CA ARG A 78 -19.36 -0.30 35.88
C ARG A 78 -17.93 0.17 35.63
N SER A 79 -17.16 -0.59 34.86
CA SER A 79 -15.76 -0.30 34.54
C SER A 79 -15.58 0.36 33.17
N THR A 80 -16.51 0.09 32.25
CA THR A 80 -16.48 0.57 30.87
C THR A 80 -17.86 1.04 30.44
N ARG A 81 -17.94 2.09 29.62
CA ARG A 81 -19.21 2.53 29.05
C ARG A 81 -19.08 2.59 27.54
N LEU A 82 -19.87 1.80 26.81
CA LEU A 82 -20.00 1.94 25.36
C LEU A 82 -21.34 2.57 25.03
N THR A 83 -21.33 3.54 24.12
CA THR A 83 -22.55 4.18 23.64
C THR A 83 -22.68 4.19 22.14
N ARG A 84 -21.56 4.25 21.41
CA ARG A 84 -21.53 4.31 19.95
C ARG A 84 -20.49 3.37 19.40
N VAL A 85 -20.95 2.36 18.70
CA VAL A 85 -20.10 1.26 18.23
C VAL A 85 -20.28 1.07 16.73
N GLN A 86 -19.16 1.12 15.99
CA GLN A 86 -19.12 0.82 14.57
C GLN A 86 -18.24 -0.41 14.33
N LEU A 87 -18.85 -1.47 13.81
CA LEU A 87 -18.21 -2.73 13.48
C LEU A 87 -18.44 -3.02 12.00
N ARG A 88 -17.42 -3.58 11.33
CA ARG A 88 -17.48 -3.84 9.89
C ARG A 88 -16.87 -5.20 9.55
N GLU A 89 -17.35 -5.77 8.44
CA GLU A 89 -16.82 -6.97 7.80
C GLU A 89 -16.88 -8.23 8.67
N ASP A 90 -16.33 -9.33 8.16
CA ASP A 90 -16.50 -10.69 8.69
C ASP A 90 -15.62 -11.01 9.91
N PHE A 91 -14.79 -10.07 10.35
CA PHE A 91 -14.02 -10.17 11.59
C PHE A 91 -14.93 -10.28 12.83
N VAL A 92 -16.13 -9.68 12.75
CA VAL A 92 -17.06 -9.54 13.87
C VAL A 92 -17.92 -10.80 13.99
N ARG A 93 -17.89 -11.44 15.17
CA ARG A 93 -18.62 -12.69 15.45
C ARG A 93 -19.76 -12.45 16.44
N ASP A 94 -20.71 -13.39 16.51
CA ASP A 94 -21.83 -13.33 17.47
C ASP A 94 -21.36 -13.11 18.92
N ARG A 95 -20.23 -13.75 19.30
CA ARG A 95 -19.63 -13.63 20.64
C ARG A 95 -19.20 -12.20 20.99
N ASP A 96 -18.85 -11.40 20.00
CA ASP A 96 -18.35 -10.04 20.20
C ASP A 96 -19.51 -9.10 20.56
N LEU A 97 -20.65 -9.26 19.88
CA LEU A 97 -21.87 -8.54 20.22
C LEU A 97 -22.44 -9.01 21.57
N GLU A 98 -22.41 -10.32 21.83
CA GLU A 98 -22.81 -10.90 23.12
C GLU A 98 -21.97 -10.37 24.29
N ALA A 99 -20.68 -10.12 24.07
CA ALA A 99 -19.78 -9.58 25.10
C ALA A 99 -20.22 -8.19 25.59
N ILE A 100 -20.77 -7.36 24.69
CA ILE A 100 -21.21 -6.00 25.01
C ILE A 100 -22.72 -5.88 25.29
N ARG A 101 -23.46 -7.00 25.41
CA ARG A 101 -24.93 -7.03 25.58
C ARG A 101 -25.49 -6.26 26.79
N LYS A 102 -24.64 -5.95 27.78
CA LYS A 102 -25.02 -5.22 29.01
C LYS A 102 -24.83 -3.71 28.89
N GLN A 103 -24.26 -3.23 27.78
CA GLN A 103 -24.01 -1.82 27.54
C GLN A 103 -25.28 -1.10 27.08
N ASP A 104 -25.40 0.18 27.43
CA ASP A 104 -26.53 1.03 27.04
C ASP A 104 -26.25 1.72 25.69
N LEU A 105 -26.19 0.92 24.62
CA LEU A 105 -25.86 1.44 23.28
C LEU A 105 -26.94 2.40 22.77
N ILE A 106 -26.49 3.55 22.26
CA ILE A 106 -27.32 4.57 21.60
C ILE A 106 -27.24 4.38 20.08
N GLU A 107 -26.05 4.08 19.57
CA GLU A 107 -25.78 3.86 18.14
C GLU A 107 -25.00 2.55 17.96
N LEU A 108 -25.52 1.68 17.09
CA LEU A 108 -24.85 0.46 16.69
C LEU A 108 -24.87 0.33 15.17
N HIS A 109 -23.68 0.37 14.57
CA HIS A 109 -23.51 0.24 13.13
C HIS A 109 -22.77 -1.05 12.82
N LEU A 110 -23.45 -1.97 12.14
CA LEU A 110 -22.91 -3.21 11.61
C LEU A 110 -22.96 -3.12 10.09
N THR A 111 -21.81 -3.25 9.42
CA THR A 111 -21.72 -3.11 7.97
C THR A 111 -20.95 -4.28 7.38
N TYR A 112 -21.58 -5.04 6.48
CA TYR A 112 -21.00 -6.24 5.87
C TYR A 112 -20.53 -7.32 6.87
N CYS A 113 -21.16 -7.43 8.05
CA CYS A 113 -20.82 -8.44 9.06
C CYS A 113 -21.55 -9.76 8.77
N ASN A 114 -21.07 -10.53 7.79
CA ASN A 114 -21.70 -11.78 7.34
C ASN A 114 -21.39 -12.98 8.25
N SER A 115 -20.45 -12.86 9.18
CA SER A 115 -20.19 -13.86 10.23
C SER A 115 -21.22 -13.83 11.38
N LEU A 116 -22.15 -12.87 11.39
CA LEU A 116 -23.22 -12.78 12.38
C LEU A 116 -24.41 -13.66 11.99
N SER A 117 -25.09 -14.21 13.01
CA SER A 117 -26.27 -15.06 12.83
C SER A 117 -27.48 -14.53 13.62
N SER A 118 -28.59 -15.28 13.61
CA SER A 118 -29.79 -14.92 14.40
C SER A 118 -29.55 -14.87 15.92
N ARG A 119 -28.41 -15.38 16.41
CA ARG A 119 -27.97 -15.13 17.79
C ARG A 119 -27.72 -13.65 18.05
N SER A 120 -27.09 -12.95 17.11
CA SER A 120 -26.89 -11.50 17.20
C SER A 120 -28.20 -10.72 17.23
N LEU A 121 -29.24 -11.15 16.49
CA LEU A 121 -30.59 -10.54 16.60
C LEU A 121 -31.17 -10.65 18.01
N LYS A 122 -30.98 -11.79 18.68
CA LYS A 122 -31.40 -11.94 20.08
C LYS A 122 -30.63 -11.00 20.99
N THR A 123 -29.32 -10.84 20.77
CA THR A 123 -28.50 -9.88 21.50
C THR A 123 -28.96 -8.43 21.27
N LEU A 124 -29.34 -8.07 20.04
CA LEU A 124 -29.87 -6.73 19.74
C LEU A 124 -31.09 -6.36 20.59
N THR A 125 -31.92 -7.34 20.98
CA THR A 125 -33.08 -7.08 21.86
C THR A 125 -32.69 -6.56 23.24
N CYS A 126 -31.45 -6.79 23.69
CA CYS A 126 -30.93 -6.24 24.95
C CYS A 126 -30.79 -4.71 24.90
N PHE A 127 -30.63 -4.13 23.71
CA PHE A 127 -30.44 -2.69 23.52
C PHE A 127 -31.72 -1.94 23.14
N ARG A 128 -32.88 -2.62 23.09
CA ARG A 128 -34.14 -2.08 22.54
C ARG A 128 -34.63 -0.80 23.22
N GLU A 129 -34.34 -0.63 24.51
CA GLU A 129 -34.78 0.53 25.30
C GLU A 129 -33.88 1.76 25.10
N THR A 130 -32.65 1.57 24.61
CA THR A 130 -31.62 2.62 24.52
C THR A 130 -31.31 3.04 23.08
N LEU A 131 -31.36 2.09 22.12
CA LEU A 131 -30.97 2.35 20.73
C LEU A 131 -31.83 3.44 20.06
N VAL A 132 -31.13 4.39 19.47
CA VAL A 132 -31.67 5.48 18.66
C VAL A 132 -31.31 5.28 17.18
N SER A 133 -30.14 4.72 16.91
CA SER A 133 -29.61 4.47 15.57
C SER A 133 -29.13 3.03 15.42
N LEU A 134 -29.64 2.33 14.41
CA LEU A 134 -29.22 0.98 14.07
C LEU A 134 -28.95 0.87 12.57
N CYS A 135 -27.76 0.38 12.21
CA CYS A 135 -27.42 0.04 10.84
C CYS A 135 -27.05 -1.45 10.77
N LEU A 136 -27.70 -2.18 9.86
CA LEU A 136 -27.46 -3.60 9.56
C LEU A 136 -27.12 -3.79 8.07
N PHE A 137 -26.50 -2.80 7.45
CA PHE A 137 -26.28 -2.77 6.01
C PHE A 137 -25.40 -3.95 5.57
N GLY A 138 -25.87 -4.75 4.61
CA GLY A 138 -25.16 -5.89 4.06
C GLY A 138 -24.87 -7.02 5.06
N CYS A 139 -25.58 -7.07 6.19
CA CYS A 139 -25.43 -8.15 7.19
C CYS A 139 -26.38 -9.31 6.89
N ASN A 140 -26.24 -9.93 5.72
CA ASN A 140 -27.29 -10.82 5.16
C ASN A 140 -27.56 -12.05 6.05
N HIS A 141 -26.51 -12.63 6.63
CA HIS A 141 -26.63 -13.86 7.44
C HIS A 141 -27.20 -13.63 8.85
N ILE A 142 -27.34 -12.38 9.31
CA ILE A 142 -27.85 -12.10 10.66
C ILE A 142 -29.29 -12.61 10.85
N PHE A 143 -30.05 -12.80 9.77
CA PHE A 143 -31.41 -13.32 9.78
C PHE A 143 -31.50 -14.86 9.67
N TYR A 144 -30.36 -15.56 9.61
CA TYR A 144 -30.33 -17.01 9.46
C TYR A 144 -29.86 -17.69 10.76
N ARG A 145 -30.44 -18.85 11.09
CA ARG A 145 -30.01 -19.66 12.22
C ARG A 145 -28.70 -20.37 11.87
N LYS A 146 -27.67 -20.20 12.72
CA LYS A 146 -26.43 -20.99 12.60
C LYS A 146 -26.78 -22.48 12.71
N GLY A 147 -26.50 -23.26 11.67
CA GLY A 147 -26.73 -24.69 11.65
C GLY A 147 -25.94 -25.36 12.77
N GLY A 148 -26.61 -25.89 13.79
CA GLY A 148 -25.98 -26.72 14.80
C GLY A 148 -25.85 -28.15 14.28
N ALA A 149 -24.67 -28.76 14.44
CA ALA A 149 -24.55 -30.21 14.41
C ALA A 149 -25.55 -30.83 15.42
N PRO A 150 -26.17 -31.99 15.10
CA PRO A 150 -27.14 -32.60 16.00
C PRO A 150 -26.45 -33.08 17.28
N LEU A 151 -27.11 -32.79 18.41
CA LEU A 151 -26.89 -33.31 19.76
C LEU A 151 -26.02 -34.59 19.85
N ALA A 152 -24.74 -34.45 20.20
CA ALA A 152 -23.98 -35.35 21.08
C ALA A 152 -22.52 -34.89 21.23
N CYS A 153 -22.11 -34.71 22.50
CA CYS A 153 -20.75 -34.87 23.04
C CYS A 153 -19.69 -33.74 22.87
N ASN A 154 -19.34 -33.23 24.05
CA ASN A 154 -18.05 -32.70 24.54
C ASN A 154 -17.63 -31.27 24.17
N GLU A 155 -17.51 -30.47 25.24
CA GLU A 155 -16.74 -29.23 25.32
C GLU A 155 -15.27 -29.50 24.98
N ASP A 156 -14.60 -28.49 24.41
CA ASP A 156 -13.17 -28.39 24.13
C ASP A 156 -12.66 -29.03 22.81
N THR A 157 -13.08 -28.46 21.66
CA THR A 157 -12.22 -28.18 20.48
C THR A 157 -13.08 -27.56 19.36
N GLU A 158 -12.99 -26.25 19.14
CA GLU A 158 -13.52 -25.56 17.95
C GLU A 158 -12.34 -24.90 17.23
N ASP A 159 -11.51 -25.71 16.57
CA ASP A 159 -10.54 -25.27 15.58
C ASP A 159 -10.72 -26.17 14.35
N GLU A 160 -11.40 -25.64 13.33
CA GLU A 160 -11.36 -26.00 11.89
C GLU A 160 -12.66 -25.49 11.23
N GLU A 161 -12.67 -24.20 10.86
CA GLU A 161 -13.68 -23.63 9.96
C GLU A 161 -13.24 -23.87 8.50
N GLU A 162 -13.59 -25.04 7.95
CA GLU A 162 -13.71 -25.19 6.49
C GLU A 162 -15.15 -24.82 6.07
N GLU A 163 -15.26 -23.74 5.29
CA GLU A 163 -16.48 -23.30 4.64
C GLU A 163 -17.04 -24.38 3.69
N SER A 164 -18.05 -25.13 4.14
CA SER A 164 -18.98 -25.81 3.23
C SER A 164 -20.13 -24.85 2.88
N PRO A 165 -20.42 -24.58 1.60
CA PRO A 165 -21.54 -23.73 1.22
C PRO A 165 -22.86 -24.53 1.34
N ALA A 166 -23.88 -23.87 1.90
CA ALA A 166 -25.30 -24.25 1.80
C ALA A 166 -25.78 -25.51 2.54
N SER A 167 -25.38 -25.72 3.81
CA SER A 167 -26.30 -26.40 4.72
C SER A 167 -27.50 -25.48 4.98
N ARG A 168 -28.72 -26.00 4.83
CA ARG A 168 -30.00 -25.25 4.91
C ARG A 168 -30.12 -24.48 6.23
N GLN A 169 -29.63 -23.26 6.29
CA GLN A 169 -29.83 -22.38 7.43
C GLN A 169 -31.29 -21.92 7.41
N ALA A 170 -32.05 -22.27 8.44
CA ALA A 170 -33.44 -21.84 8.56
C ALA A 170 -33.50 -20.34 8.89
N LEU A 171 -34.36 -19.60 8.19
CA LEU A 171 -34.58 -18.17 8.43
C LEU A 171 -35.22 -17.96 9.81
N GLU A 172 -34.78 -16.93 10.54
CA GLU A 172 -35.36 -16.52 11.82
C GLU A 172 -36.55 -15.58 11.59
N MET A 173 -37.74 -16.17 11.40
CA MET A 173 -38.98 -15.42 11.17
C MET A 173 -39.56 -14.78 12.44
N ASP A 174 -39.09 -15.18 13.62
CA ASP A 174 -39.68 -14.76 14.90
C ASP A 174 -39.21 -13.38 15.37
N PHE A 175 -38.19 -12.80 14.72
CA PHE A 175 -37.65 -11.50 15.10
C PHE A 175 -38.45 -10.34 14.48
N ASN A 176 -38.76 -9.33 15.30
CA ASN A 176 -39.27 -8.04 14.86
C ASN A 176 -38.78 -6.92 15.79
N PHE A 177 -38.98 -5.66 15.39
CA PHE A 177 -38.53 -4.50 16.17
C PHE A 177 -39.49 -4.09 17.31
N GLN A 178 -40.28 -5.01 17.85
CA GLN A 178 -41.13 -4.72 19.00
C GLN A 178 -40.30 -4.32 20.23
N GLY A 179 -40.68 -3.21 20.86
CA GLY A 179 -40.00 -2.65 22.02
C GLY A 179 -38.92 -1.62 21.70
N PHE A 180 -38.52 -1.46 20.44
CA PHE A 180 -37.54 -0.45 19.99
C PHE A 180 -38.17 0.96 19.91
N ASN A 181 -38.74 1.43 21.01
CA ASN A 181 -39.55 2.67 21.06
C ASN A 181 -38.73 3.95 20.81
N ARG A 182 -37.42 3.89 21.06
CA ARG A 182 -36.47 5.00 20.89
C ARG A 182 -35.78 5.03 19.52
N LEU A 183 -35.91 3.97 18.73
CA LEU A 183 -35.28 3.91 17.42
C LEU A 183 -35.84 5.01 16.50
N ARG A 184 -34.93 5.74 15.84
CA ARG A 184 -35.23 6.87 14.95
C ARG A 184 -34.57 6.72 13.58
N LEU A 185 -33.37 6.16 13.55
CA LEU A 185 -32.57 5.94 12.36
C LEU A 185 -32.40 4.42 12.19
N LEU A 186 -32.84 3.90 11.06
CA LEU A 186 -32.75 2.47 10.77
C LEU A 186 -32.26 2.26 9.34
N ASN A 187 -31.17 1.51 9.19
CA ASN A 187 -30.67 1.04 7.91
C ASN A 187 -30.74 -0.49 7.87
N LEU A 188 -31.53 -1.01 6.93
CA LEU A 188 -31.70 -2.43 6.62
C LEU A 188 -31.30 -2.73 5.17
N GLY A 189 -30.36 -1.95 4.61
CA GLY A 189 -29.93 -2.14 3.24
C GLY A 189 -29.34 -3.54 3.03
N GLY A 190 -29.76 -4.22 1.96
CA GLY A 190 -29.38 -5.61 1.70
C GLY A 190 -30.19 -6.65 2.50
N LEU A 191 -31.36 -6.29 3.02
CA LEU A 191 -32.28 -7.27 3.63
C LEU A 191 -32.54 -8.45 2.66
N PRO A 192 -32.46 -9.72 3.13
CA PRO A 192 -32.72 -10.88 2.29
C PRO A 192 -34.13 -10.86 1.67
N ASP A 193 -34.27 -11.31 0.43
CA ASP A 193 -35.54 -11.29 -0.33
C ASP A 193 -36.66 -12.09 0.36
N GLU A 194 -36.31 -13.10 1.16
CA GLU A 194 -37.28 -13.92 1.91
C GLU A 194 -37.89 -13.19 3.12
N MET A 195 -37.29 -12.07 3.56
CA MET A 195 -37.75 -11.29 4.71
C MET A 195 -38.74 -10.21 4.30
N ASP A 196 -39.93 -10.23 4.90
CA ASP A 196 -40.92 -9.17 4.69
C ASP A 196 -40.58 -7.92 5.53
N ALA A 197 -40.11 -6.88 4.83
CA ALA A 197 -39.79 -5.58 5.42
C ALA A 197 -40.98 -4.94 6.15
N GLU A 198 -42.22 -5.12 5.66
CA GLU A 198 -43.40 -4.55 6.31
C GLU A 198 -43.60 -5.17 7.70
N THR A 199 -43.63 -6.50 7.78
CA THR A 199 -43.81 -7.22 9.05
C THR A 199 -42.73 -6.87 10.07
N LEU A 200 -41.49 -6.74 9.63
CA LEU A 200 -40.35 -6.39 10.49
C LEU A 200 -40.49 -4.97 11.08
N LEU A 201 -40.92 -4.01 10.25
CA LEU A 201 -40.93 -2.58 10.58
C LEU A 201 -42.24 -2.08 11.22
N LYS A 202 -43.37 -2.77 11.02
CA LYS A 202 -44.70 -2.39 11.53
C LYS A 202 -44.76 -2.02 13.03
N PRO A 203 -43.97 -2.62 13.94
CA PRO A 203 -43.96 -2.22 15.35
C PRO A 203 -43.36 -0.81 15.59
N LEU A 204 -42.55 -0.29 14.68
CA LEU A 204 -41.80 0.96 14.84
C LEU A 204 -42.67 2.17 14.51
N LYS A 205 -42.95 3.02 15.50
CA LYS A 205 -43.82 4.21 15.31
C LYS A 205 -43.06 5.52 15.18
N SER A 206 -41.77 5.53 15.51
CA SER A 206 -41.02 6.75 15.77
C SER A 206 -39.92 7.04 14.76
N LEU A 207 -39.80 6.25 13.69
CA LEU A 207 -38.75 6.43 12.69
C LEU A 207 -38.79 7.82 12.03
N THR A 208 -37.61 8.37 11.82
CA THR A 208 -37.38 9.64 11.11
C THR A 208 -36.45 9.47 9.92
N SER A 209 -35.61 8.42 9.91
CA SER A 209 -34.79 8.02 8.77
C SER A 209 -34.87 6.51 8.58
N LEU A 210 -35.08 6.10 7.32
CA LEU A 210 -35.17 4.71 6.93
C LEU A 210 -34.39 4.48 5.64
N ASP A 211 -33.50 3.50 5.66
CA ASP A 211 -32.76 3.04 4.49
C ASP A 211 -33.12 1.57 4.21
N LEU A 212 -33.65 1.34 3.01
CA LEU A 212 -34.05 0.05 2.45
C LEU A 212 -33.34 -0.20 1.11
N SER A 213 -32.08 0.26 1.00
CA SER A 213 -31.25 0.03 -0.17
C SER A 213 -31.19 -1.46 -0.53
N ASN A 214 -31.34 -1.82 -1.81
CA ASN A 214 -31.33 -3.21 -2.29
C ASN A 214 -32.39 -4.13 -1.64
N VAL A 215 -33.52 -3.60 -1.16
CA VAL A 215 -34.61 -4.41 -0.59
C VAL A 215 -35.74 -4.61 -1.60
N GLN A 216 -36.26 -5.84 -1.70
CA GLN A 216 -37.49 -6.12 -2.44
C GLN A 216 -38.72 -5.75 -1.60
N LEU A 217 -39.56 -4.85 -2.12
CA LEU A 217 -40.79 -4.43 -1.45
C LEU A 217 -42.01 -5.19 -1.99
N LEU A 218 -42.76 -5.86 -1.12
CA LEU A 218 -44.01 -6.56 -1.47
C LEU A 218 -45.22 -5.62 -1.54
N GLY A 219 -45.15 -4.47 -0.86
CA GLY A 219 -46.18 -3.45 -0.83
C GLY A 219 -45.61 -2.13 -0.33
N THR A 220 -46.33 -1.03 -0.52
CA THR A 220 -45.82 0.32 -0.21
C THR A 220 -46.62 1.03 0.90
N ALA A 221 -47.84 0.57 1.19
CA ALA A 221 -48.76 1.24 2.10
C ALA A 221 -48.21 1.44 3.52
N PHE A 222 -47.31 0.57 4.00
CA PHE A 222 -46.76 0.66 5.35
C PHE A 222 -45.93 1.92 5.60
N PHE A 223 -45.40 2.60 4.57
CA PHE A 223 -44.71 3.89 4.74
C PHE A 223 -45.63 4.98 5.31
N THR A 224 -46.94 4.88 5.06
CA THR A 224 -47.92 5.89 5.50
C THR A 224 -47.98 6.04 7.02
N GLN A 225 -47.56 5.04 7.79
CA GLN A 225 -47.49 5.12 9.25
C GLN A 225 -46.51 6.20 9.74
N TRP A 226 -45.53 6.60 8.91
CA TRP A 226 -44.56 7.64 9.22
C TRP A 226 -44.76 8.92 8.39
N LYS A 227 -45.91 9.07 7.73
CA LYS A 227 -46.24 10.21 6.85
C LYS A 227 -45.91 11.58 7.44
N ASP A 228 -46.18 11.75 8.74
CA ASP A 228 -45.99 13.02 9.44
C ASP A 228 -44.61 13.16 10.10
N ARG A 229 -43.70 12.18 9.99
CA ARG A 229 -42.43 12.15 10.76
C ARG A 229 -41.19 11.82 9.93
N LEU A 230 -41.33 11.03 8.87
CA LEU A 230 -40.19 10.58 8.09
C LEU A 230 -39.55 11.78 7.37
N ALA A 231 -38.27 12.03 7.68
CA ALA A 231 -37.49 13.12 7.13
C ALA A 231 -36.45 12.62 6.11
N SER A 232 -36.08 11.33 6.16
CA SER A 232 -35.09 10.73 5.26
C SER A 232 -35.55 9.34 4.83
N LEU A 233 -35.54 9.09 3.53
CA LEU A 233 -35.87 7.80 2.94
C LEU A 233 -34.86 7.48 1.85
N VAL A 234 -34.18 6.33 1.99
CA VAL A 234 -33.22 5.81 1.01
C VAL A 234 -33.75 4.50 0.44
N LEU A 235 -33.93 4.49 -0.87
CA LEU A 235 -34.45 3.38 -1.69
C LEU A 235 -33.47 3.07 -2.82
N TYR A 236 -32.17 3.16 -2.55
CA TYR A 236 -31.15 2.89 -3.56
C TYR A 236 -31.35 1.48 -4.12
N ASN A 237 -31.44 1.35 -5.43
CA ASN A 237 -31.59 0.08 -6.13
C ASN A 237 -32.88 -0.70 -5.81
N VAL A 238 -33.91 -0.02 -5.26
CA VAL A 238 -35.26 -0.57 -5.12
C VAL A 238 -36.01 -0.39 -6.44
N ASP A 239 -36.79 -1.40 -6.85
CA ASP A 239 -37.59 -1.32 -8.06
C ASP A 239 -38.73 -0.30 -7.89
N LEU A 240 -38.59 0.84 -8.57
CA LEU A 240 -39.61 1.89 -8.56
C LEU A 240 -40.84 1.48 -9.37
N SER A 241 -42.01 1.82 -8.84
CA SER A 241 -43.31 1.72 -9.50
C SER A 241 -44.07 3.04 -9.35
N GLU A 242 -45.11 3.26 -10.16
CA GLU A 242 -45.97 4.43 -9.98
C GLU A 242 -46.66 4.44 -8.61
N GLU A 243 -47.00 3.27 -8.08
CA GLU A 243 -47.56 3.11 -6.73
C GLU A 243 -46.57 3.59 -5.66
N LEU A 244 -45.31 3.14 -5.74
CA LEU A 244 -44.28 3.55 -4.79
C LEU A 244 -44.03 5.05 -4.84
N VAL A 245 -43.94 5.62 -6.05
CA VAL A 245 -43.80 7.07 -6.24
C VAL A 245 -44.98 7.81 -5.62
N SER A 246 -46.21 7.35 -5.85
CA SER A 246 -47.43 7.93 -5.27
C SER A 246 -47.36 7.94 -3.73
N THR A 247 -46.95 6.84 -3.14
CA THR A 247 -46.79 6.74 -1.68
C THR A 247 -45.68 7.66 -1.17
N VAL A 248 -44.53 7.71 -1.85
CA VAL A 248 -43.39 8.56 -1.44
C VAL A 248 -43.76 10.05 -1.46
N VAL A 249 -44.49 10.53 -2.47
CA VAL A 249 -44.89 11.95 -2.54
C VAL A 249 -45.96 12.34 -1.51
N GLU A 250 -46.53 11.38 -0.77
CA GLU A 250 -47.37 11.67 0.39
C GLU A 250 -46.58 11.94 1.67
N LEU A 251 -45.29 11.59 1.72
CA LEU A 251 -44.41 11.79 2.86
C LEU A 251 -43.89 13.24 2.88
N ILE A 252 -44.80 14.19 3.10
CA ILE A 252 -44.59 15.65 2.92
C ILE A 252 -43.47 16.26 3.77
N ASN A 253 -43.04 15.58 4.84
CA ASN A 253 -41.96 16.01 5.72
C ASN A 253 -40.57 15.52 5.27
N LEU A 254 -40.48 14.79 4.15
CA LEU A 254 -39.20 14.37 3.59
C LEU A 254 -38.30 15.56 3.26
N ARG A 255 -37.07 15.46 3.74
CA ARG A 255 -35.94 16.37 3.48
C ARG A 255 -34.87 15.69 2.64
N HIS A 256 -34.73 14.37 2.77
CA HIS A 256 -33.76 13.58 2.01
C HIS A 256 -34.50 12.43 1.34
N LEU A 257 -34.49 12.42 0.00
CA LEU A 257 -35.02 11.32 -0.78
C LEU A 257 -33.92 10.79 -1.68
N ASP A 258 -33.65 9.50 -1.56
CA ASP A 258 -32.80 8.78 -2.48
C ASP A 258 -33.61 7.67 -3.12
N ILE A 259 -33.77 7.75 -4.43
CA ILE A 259 -34.39 6.73 -5.26
C ILE A 259 -33.43 6.31 -6.38
N SER A 260 -32.13 6.53 -6.18
CA SER A 260 -31.09 6.24 -7.16
C SER A 260 -30.94 4.75 -7.41
N ARG A 261 -30.24 4.37 -8.47
CA ARG A 261 -30.05 2.97 -8.85
C ARG A 261 -28.73 2.75 -9.55
N GLU A 262 -28.37 1.49 -9.72
CA GLU A 262 -27.32 1.12 -10.65
C GLU A 262 -27.83 1.18 -12.10
N SER A 263 -27.10 1.88 -12.97
CA SER A 263 -27.48 2.12 -14.37
C SER A 263 -27.49 0.85 -15.24
N ARG A 264 -26.77 -0.21 -14.85
CA ARG A 264 -26.69 -1.48 -15.60
C ARG A 264 -27.84 -2.44 -15.31
N ARG A 265 -28.57 -2.27 -14.21
CA ARG A 265 -29.75 -3.11 -13.93
C ARG A 265 -30.88 -2.72 -14.87
N THR A 266 -31.40 -3.68 -15.64
CA THR A 266 -32.53 -3.45 -16.55
C THR A 266 -33.78 -3.07 -15.76
N SER A 267 -34.25 -1.84 -15.93
CA SER A 267 -35.50 -1.35 -15.34
C SER A 267 -36.60 -1.28 -16.38
N LYS A 268 -37.82 -1.69 -16.02
CA LYS A 268 -39.02 -1.29 -16.76
C LYS A 268 -39.43 0.15 -16.44
N PHE A 269 -39.15 0.60 -15.22
CA PHE A 269 -39.44 1.96 -14.77
C PHE A 269 -38.46 2.96 -15.38
N LYS A 270 -39.02 4.07 -15.86
CA LYS A 270 -38.25 5.18 -16.43
C LYS A 270 -38.68 6.48 -15.77
N MET A 271 -37.72 7.36 -15.51
CA MET A 271 -37.98 8.64 -14.87
C MET A 271 -38.59 9.60 -15.89
N THR A 272 -39.76 10.16 -15.59
CA THR A 272 -40.47 11.10 -16.47
C THR A 272 -40.50 12.50 -15.88
N ARG A 273 -40.75 13.50 -16.73
CA ARG A 273 -40.96 14.89 -16.29
C ARG A 273 -42.09 14.97 -15.25
N LYS A 274 -43.19 14.24 -15.46
CA LYS A 274 -44.35 14.23 -14.55
C LYS A 274 -43.97 13.76 -13.14
N ILE A 275 -43.19 12.69 -13.05
CA ILE A 275 -42.75 12.13 -11.75
C ILE A 275 -41.85 13.12 -11.02
N LEU A 276 -40.86 13.69 -11.71
CA LEU A 276 -39.98 14.70 -11.11
C LEU A 276 -40.75 15.95 -10.67
N THR A 277 -41.69 16.44 -11.47
CA THR A 277 -42.56 17.57 -11.10
C THR A 277 -43.39 17.23 -9.87
N ALA A 278 -43.96 16.03 -9.79
CA ALA A 278 -44.72 15.59 -8.61
C ALA A 278 -43.84 15.55 -7.35
N ILE A 279 -42.62 15.02 -7.44
CA ILE A 279 -41.66 15.02 -6.32
C ILE A 279 -41.39 16.44 -5.83
N VAL A 280 -41.06 17.37 -6.75
CA VAL A 280 -40.70 18.75 -6.41
C VAL A 280 -41.89 19.52 -5.81
N GLN A 281 -43.08 19.40 -6.40
CA GLN A 281 -44.28 20.12 -5.96
C GLN A 281 -44.80 19.62 -4.61
N ARG A 282 -44.71 18.31 -4.36
CA ARG A 282 -45.27 17.68 -3.17
C ARG A 282 -44.29 17.70 -1.99
N LEU A 283 -43.00 17.43 -2.25
CA LEU A 283 -41.96 17.39 -1.21
C LEU A 283 -41.29 18.76 -1.05
N ILE A 284 -42.05 19.75 -0.59
CA ILE A 284 -41.60 21.15 -0.50
C ILE A 284 -40.44 21.40 0.49
N ASN A 285 -40.15 20.43 1.35
CA ASN A 285 -39.11 20.48 2.38
C ASN A 285 -37.80 19.81 1.92
N LEU A 286 -37.73 19.34 0.67
CA LEU A 286 -36.58 18.62 0.15
C LEU A 286 -35.31 19.48 0.19
N VAL A 287 -34.26 18.87 0.74
CA VAL A 287 -32.91 19.40 0.90
C VAL A 287 -31.92 18.57 0.06
N SER A 288 -32.20 17.29 -0.11
CA SER A 288 -31.37 16.34 -0.85
C SER A 288 -32.25 15.44 -1.71
N LEU A 289 -31.88 15.29 -2.98
CA LEU A 289 -32.52 14.35 -3.91
C LEU A 289 -31.44 13.57 -4.63
N ASP A 290 -31.53 12.24 -4.66
CA ASP A 290 -30.70 11.41 -5.53
C ASP A 290 -31.56 10.61 -6.50
N ILE A 291 -31.32 10.83 -7.80
CA ILE A 291 -31.96 10.14 -8.92
C ILE A 291 -30.91 9.54 -9.87
N SER A 292 -29.70 9.32 -9.37
CA SER A 292 -28.59 8.77 -10.15
C SER A 292 -28.94 7.41 -10.76
N GLY A 293 -28.40 7.15 -11.95
CA GLY A 293 -28.55 5.90 -12.70
C GLY A 293 -29.90 5.69 -13.40
N HIS A 294 -30.83 6.65 -13.32
CA HIS A 294 -32.10 6.56 -14.03
C HIS A 294 -32.01 7.03 -15.49
N ILE A 295 -32.75 6.34 -16.36
CA ILE A 295 -33.00 6.79 -17.74
C ILE A 295 -34.12 7.83 -17.71
N MET A 296 -33.85 9.00 -18.28
CA MET A 296 -34.79 10.12 -18.36
C MET A 296 -35.64 10.06 -19.63
N LEU A 297 -36.94 10.32 -19.49
CA LEU A 297 -37.91 10.50 -20.57
C LEU A 297 -38.47 11.93 -20.59
N ASP A 298 -39.19 12.27 -21.66
CA ASP A 298 -40.00 13.49 -21.80
C ASP A 298 -39.24 14.83 -21.78
N ASN A 299 -38.03 14.87 -22.35
CA ASN A 299 -37.17 16.06 -22.48
C ASN A 299 -37.19 16.92 -21.22
N CYS A 300 -36.74 16.38 -20.08
CA CYS A 300 -36.76 17.10 -18.80
C CYS A 300 -35.93 18.40 -18.79
N THR A 301 -35.11 18.63 -19.81
CA THR A 301 -34.22 19.79 -19.94
C THR A 301 -34.82 20.87 -20.84
N VAL A 302 -34.41 22.12 -20.60
CA VAL A 302 -34.65 23.22 -21.54
C VAL A 302 -33.98 22.92 -22.90
N PRO A 303 -34.58 23.33 -24.03
CA PRO A 303 -33.95 23.24 -25.35
C PRO A 303 -32.59 23.95 -25.37
N HIS A 304 -31.64 23.42 -26.14
CA HIS A 304 -30.26 23.93 -26.15
C HIS A 304 -30.15 25.40 -26.62
N PHE A 305 -31.10 25.89 -27.43
CA PHE A 305 -31.14 27.32 -27.83
C PHE A 305 -31.66 28.25 -26.73
N GLU A 306 -32.39 27.72 -25.73
CA GLU A 306 -32.85 28.44 -24.54
C GLU A 306 -31.89 28.27 -23.35
N GLU A 307 -30.92 27.35 -23.46
CA GLU A 307 -29.89 27.17 -22.45
C GLU A 307 -29.03 28.43 -22.41
N ALA A 308 -29.26 29.25 -21.38
CA ALA A 308 -28.60 30.53 -21.25
C ALA A 308 -27.07 30.33 -21.23
N MET A 309 -26.38 30.94 -22.19
CA MET A 309 -24.93 31.06 -22.15
C MET A 309 -24.55 31.95 -20.96
N GLY A 310 -23.89 31.39 -19.95
CA GLY A 310 -23.54 32.13 -18.74
C GLY A 310 -22.87 31.28 -17.66
N ARG A 311 -22.51 31.91 -16.54
CA ARG A 311 -21.95 31.21 -15.37
C ARG A 311 -23.02 30.28 -14.77
N PRO A 312 -22.66 29.07 -14.30
CA PRO A 312 -23.58 28.20 -13.58
C PRO A 312 -24.32 28.93 -12.46
N SER A 313 -25.61 28.65 -12.31
CA SER A 313 -26.49 29.29 -11.33
C SER A 313 -27.20 28.22 -10.53
N THR A 314 -27.27 28.41 -9.21
CA THR A 314 -28.00 27.53 -8.30
C THR A 314 -29.43 27.98 -8.06
N GLU A 315 -29.85 29.13 -8.61
CA GLU A 315 -31.23 29.62 -8.44
C GLU A 315 -32.24 28.70 -9.16
N PRO A 316 -33.26 28.16 -8.45
CA PRO A 316 -34.28 27.30 -9.05
C PRO A 316 -34.91 27.86 -10.32
N CYS A 317 -35.35 29.12 -10.32
CA CYS A 317 -36.04 29.74 -11.48
C CYS A 317 -35.20 29.78 -12.77
N LYS A 318 -33.87 29.64 -12.66
CA LYS A 318 -32.93 29.58 -13.80
C LYS A 318 -32.52 28.16 -14.18
N SER A 319 -33.08 27.15 -13.51
CA SER A 319 -32.74 25.74 -13.72
C SER A 319 -32.94 25.34 -15.19
N SER A 320 -31.93 24.66 -15.73
CA SER A 320 -31.98 24.03 -17.05
C SER A 320 -32.79 22.72 -17.04
N ILE A 321 -33.28 22.30 -15.88
CA ILE A 321 -34.13 21.11 -15.68
C ILE A 321 -35.52 21.61 -15.27
N TYR A 322 -36.51 21.46 -16.15
CA TYR A 322 -37.85 22.07 -16.01
C TYR A 322 -38.51 21.78 -14.65
N PRO A 323 -38.61 20.51 -14.19
CA PRO A 323 -39.19 20.22 -12.88
C PRO A 323 -38.55 20.98 -11.71
N PHE A 324 -37.24 21.24 -11.79
CA PHE A 324 -36.50 21.89 -10.71
C PHE A 324 -36.64 23.42 -10.71
N GLN A 325 -37.30 24.01 -11.70
CA GLN A 325 -37.67 25.44 -11.67
C GLN A 325 -38.67 25.77 -10.56
N GLU A 326 -39.45 24.78 -10.13
CA GLU A 326 -40.47 24.91 -9.10
C GLU A 326 -39.94 24.70 -7.68
N LEU A 327 -38.64 24.41 -7.51
CA LEU A 327 -38.04 24.31 -6.18
C LEU A 327 -38.11 25.67 -5.46
N LYS A 328 -38.49 25.66 -4.19
CA LYS A 328 -38.53 26.87 -3.36
C LYS A 328 -37.15 27.45 -3.04
N ARG A 329 -36.12 26.59 -3.06
CA ARG A 329 -34.73 26.91 -2.72
C ARG A 329 -33.80 25.90 -3.42
N PRO A 330 -32.53 26.25 -3.66
CA PRO A 330 -31.54 25.27 -4.12
C PRO A 330 -31.43 24.09 -3.15
N LEU A 331 -31.22 22.90 -3.70
CA LEU A 331 -30.91 21.72 -2.91
C LEU A 331 -29.48 21.82 -2.34
N GLN A 332 -29.26 21.22 -1.18
CA GLN A 332 -27.90 21.05 -0.66
C GLN A 332 -27.15 19.97 -1.43
N PHE A 333 -27.87 18.92 -1.84
CA PHE A 333 -27.33 17.83 -2.64
C PHE A 333 -28.32 17.41 -3.74
N LEU A 334 -27.80 17.21 -4.94
CA LEU A 334 -28.55 16.64 -6.05
C LEU A 334 -27.72 15.58 -6.77
N GLY A 335 -28.13 14.33 -6.63
CA GLY A 335 -27.47 13.19 -7.24
C GLY A 335 -27.97 12.94 -8.67
N LEU A 336 -27.10 13.17 -9.65
CA LEU A 336 -27.38 13.03 -11.09
C LEU A 336 -26.36 12.13 -11.81
N TYR A 337 -25.57 11.37 -11.06
CA TYR A 337 -24.55 10.50 -11.63
C TYR A 337 -25.17 9.45 -12.56
N ASP A 338 -24.53 9.17 -13.69
CA ASP A 338 -25.07 8.31 -14.76
C ASP A 338 -26.47 8.75 -15.28
N THR A 339 -26.80 10.05 -15.24
CA THR A 339 -28.02 10.60 -15.88
C THR A 339 -27.68 11.61 -16.97
N THR A 340 -28.55 11.77 -17.96
CA THR A 340 -28.38 12.83 -18.98
C THR A 340 -28.53 14.24 -18.40
N LEU A 341 -29.14 14.39 -17.22
CA LEU A 341 -29.38 15.70 -16.58
C LEU A 341 -28.11 16.32 -16.02
N CYS A 342 -27.07 15.55 -15.70
CA CYS A 342 -25.84 16.12 -15.14
C CYS A 342 -25.08 17.02 -16.14
N ASN A 343 -25.39 16.90 -17.44
CA ASN A 343 -24.72 17.62 -18.52
C ASN A 343 -25.18 19.06 -18.70
N VAL A 344 -26.29 19.48 -18.07
CA VAL A 344 -26.83 20.84 -18.23
C VAL A 344 -26.03 21.89 -17.46
N THR A 345 -26.25 23.16 -17.77
CA THR A 345 -25.45 24.27 -17.22
C THR A 345 -25.95 24.79 -15.88
N HIS A 346 -27.26 25.02 -15.73
CA HIS A 346 -27.85 25.56 -14.49
C HIS A 346 -28.54 24.46 -13.70
N ILE A 347 -27.86 23.94 -12.68
CA ILE A 347 -28.36 22.91 -11.78
C ILE A 347 -28.61 23.55 -10.40
N PRO A 348 -29.85 23.54 -9.87
CA PRO A 348 -30.20 24.27 -8.66
C PRO A 348 -29.81 23.53 -7.37
N ALA A 349 -28.52 23.23 -7.23
CA ALA A 349 -27.97 22.59 -6.04
C ALA A 349 -26.53 23.04 -5.74
N TYR A 350 -26.14 23.00 -4.45
CA TYR A 350 -24.79 23.35 -4.02
C TYR A 350 -23.77 22.24 -4.25
N LYS A 351 -24.18 20.98 -4.07
CA LYS A 351 -23.37 19.80 -4.36
C LYS A 351 -24.10 18.93 -5.38
N VAL A 352 -23.44 18.65 -6.50
CA VAL A 352 -24.01 17.88 -7.61
C VAL A 352 -23.10 16.70 -7.92
N THR A 353 -23.65 15.48 -7.94
CA THR A 353 -22.93 14.31 -8.48
C THR A 353 -23.26 14.16 -9.97
N GLY A 354 -22.30 13.69 -10.76
CA GLY A 354 -22.45 13.65 -12.21
C GLY A 354 -21.15 13.26 -12.91
N SER A 355 -21.18 13.20 -14.24
CA SER A 355 -20.03 12.84 -15.07
C SER A 355 -19.57 13.96 -16.01
N LYS A 356 -20.08 15.19 -15.83
CA LYS A 356 -19.78 16.33 -16.73
C LYS A 356 -18.36 16.88 -16.50
N ASN A 357 -17.91 16.93 -15.25
CA ASN A 357 -16.65 17.60 -14.87
C ASN A 357 -16.06 17.02 -13.59
N GLU A 358 -14.83 17.44 -13.27
CA GLU A 358 -14.07 17.01 -12.10
C GLU A 358 -14.84 17.15 -10.79
N ASP A 359 -15.48 18.30 -10.52
CA ASP A 359 -16.19 18.50 -9.24
C ASP A 359 -17.37 17.54 -9.09
N GLN A 360 -18.13 17.31 -10.16
CA GLN A 360 -19.23 16.35 -10.16
C GLN A 360 -18.75 14.91 -9.90
N VAL A 361 -17.61 14.53 -10.48
CA VAL A 361 -17.01 13.20 -10.28
C VAL A 361 -16.51 13.05 -8.84
N LEU A 362 -15.80 14.04 -8.30
CA LEU A 362 -15.33 14.03 -6.92
C LEU A 362 -16.49 14.00 -5.92
N ASN A 363 -17.56 14.75 -6.18
CA ASN A 363 -18.80 14.70 -5.40
C ASN A 363 -19.43 13.30 -5.44
N ALA A 364 -19.36 12.60 -6.58
CA ALA A 364 -19.88 11.24 -6.73
C ALA A 364 -19.06 10.21 -5.93
N ILE A 365 -17.72 10.28 -5.99
CA ILE A 365 -16.85 9.42 -5.18
C ILE A 365 -17.15 9.63 -3.70
N GLU A 366 -17.21 10.89 -3.25
CA GLU A 366 -17.48 11.23 -1.86
C GLU A 366 -18.87 10.75 -1.39
N ALA A 367 -19.89 10.85 -2.23
CA ALA A 367 -21.25 10.46 -1.88
C ALA A 367 -21.48 8.94 -1.86
N TYR A 368 -20.77 8.20 -2.72
CA TYR A 368 -21.10 6.79 -3.00
C TYR A 368 -20.10 5.79 -2.43
N THR A 369 -18.94 6.25 -1.95
CA THR A 369 -17.88 5.37 -1.43
C THR A 369 -18.37 4.47 -0.30
N GLU A 370 -19.23 4.90 0.64
CA GLU A 370 -19.47 4.07 1.82
C GLU A 370 -20.34 2.81 1.55
N PHE A 371 -21.42 2.95 0.78
CA PHE A 371 -22.46 1.92 0.65
C PHE A 371 -22.74 1.48 -0.80
N ARG A 372 -22.06 2.06 -1.80
CA ARG A 372 -22.35 1.84 -3.23
C ARG A 372 -21.06 1.62 -4.03
N PRO A 373 -20.34 0.52 -3.76
CA PRO A 373 -19.04 0.26 -4.39
C PRO A 373 -19.09 0.32 -5.91
N GLU A 374 -20.18 -0.10 -6.54
CA GLU A 374 -20.34 -0.12 -8.00
C GLU A 374 -20.38 1.29 -8.60
N LEU A 375 -20.99 2.25 -7.92
CA LEU A 375 -21.02 3.66 -8.32
C LEU A 375 -19.68 4.35 -8.03
N ALA A 376 -19.12 4.09 -6.85
CA ALA A 376 -17.81 4.63 -6.45
C ALA A 376 -16.71 4.18 -7.43
N HIS A 377 -16.65 2.89 -7.75
CA HIS A 377 -15.78 2.32 -8.78
C HIS A 377 -15.87 3.07 -10.11
N ARG A 378 -17.09 3.32 -10.62
CA ARG A 378 -17.28 4.05 -11.89
C ARG A 378 -16.80 5.49 -11.80
N ALA A 379 -17.08 6.17 -10.69
CA ALA A 379 -16.66 7.56 -10.50
C ALA A 379 -15.13 7.65 -10.37
N ILE A 380 -14.48 6.73 -9.67
CA ILE A 380 -13.01 6.62 -9.59
C ILE A 380 -12.42 6.34 -10.97
N ASN A 381 -13.05 5.51 -11.79
CA ASN A 381 -12.59 5.26 -13.16
C ASN A 381 -12.67 6.53 -14.05
N GLN A 382 -13.71 7.36 -13.88
CA GLN A 382 -13.77 8.66 -14.56
C GLN A 382 -12.70 9.64 -14.04
N LEU A 383 -12.45 9.64 -12.73
CA LEU A 383 -11.36 10.43 -12.15
C LEU A 383 -10.00 9.98 -12.67
N PHE A 384 -9.78 8.67 -12.84
CA PHE A 384 -8.59 8.12 -13.48
C PHE A 384 -8.40 8.68 -14.91
N ASP A 385 -9.46 8.71 -15.71
CA ASP A 385 -9.38 9.29 -17.06
C ASP A 385 -9.09 10.80 -17.03
N ILE A 386 -9.66 11.54 -16.08
CA ILE A 386 -9.35 12.96 -15.84
C ILE A 386 -7.88 13.12 -15.48
N ALA A 387 -7.38 12.39 -14.48
CA ALA A 387 -6.00 12.50 -13.99
C ALA A 387 -4.95 12.07 -15.04
N ARG A 388 -5.31 11.15 -15.94
CA ARG A 388 -4.42 10.64 -16.99
C ARG A 388 -4.34 11.56 -18.21
N ILE A 389 -5.46 12.18 -18.61
CA ILE A 389 -5.59 12.90 -19.89
C ILE A 389 -5.59 14.42 -19.68
N GLN A 390 -6.04 14.89 -18.52
CA GLN A 390 -6.27 16.30 -18.20
C GLN A 390 -5.51 16.68 -16.92
N HIS A 391 -5.45 17.97 -16.62
CA HIS A 391 -4.91 18.46 -15.36
C HIS A 391 -5.96 18.37 -14.24
N CYS A 392 -5.72 17.56 -13.20
CA CYS A 392 -6.59 17.49 -12.02
C CYS A 392 -6.38 18.73 -11.14
N SER A 393 -7.42 19.57 -11.02
CA SER A 393 -7.35 20.85 -10.31
C SER A 393 -7.48 20.72 -8.78
N GLN A 394 -8.17 19.69 -8.29
CA GLN A 394 -8.43 19.43 -6.88
C GLN A 394 -7.67 18.19 -6.38
N LEU A 395 -6.38 18.10 -6.70
CA LEU A 395 -5.57 16.90 -6.49
C LEU A 395 -5.60 16.35 -5.05
N LEU A 396 -5.49 17.21 -4.04
CA LEU A 396 -5.53 16.76 -2.64
C LEU A 396 -6.87 16.11 -2.28
N ARG A 397 -7.97 16.67 -2.77
CA ARG A 397 -9.31 16.13 -2.55
C ARG A 397 -9.47 14.81 -3.30
N ALA A 398 -9.02 14.75 -4.56
CA ALA A 398 -9.03 13.53 -5.36
C ALA A 398 -8.25 12.40 -4.66
N LEU A 399 -7.03 12.69 -4.20
CA LEU A 399 -6.17 11.73 -3.52
C LEU A 399 -6.80 11.23 -2.22
N GLN A 400 -7.34 12.12 -1.38
CA GLN A 400 -8.04 11.75 -0.14
C GLN A 400 -9.25 10.85 -0.41
N LEU A 401 -10.04 11.15 -1.43
CA LEU A 401 -11.21 10.36 -1.79
C LEU A 401 -10.83 8.97 -2.32
N VAL A 402 -9.79 8.86 -3.15
CA VAL A 402 -9.30 7.56 -3.63
C VAL A 402 -8.72 6.72 -2.49
N ILE A 403 -7.95 7.33 -1.57
CA ILE A 403 -7.45 6.65 -0.35
C ILE A 403 -8.63 6.14 0.48
N ALA A 404 -9.65 6.97 0.72
CA ALA A 404 -10.83 6.58 1.49
C ALA A 404 -11.57 5.40 0.82
N ALA A 405 -11.71 5.40 -0.50
CA ALA A 405 -12.36 4.31 -1.22
C ALA A 405 -11.56 3.00 -1.16
N LEU A 406 -10.24 3.06 -1.32
CA LEU A 406 -9.37 1.89 -1.21
C LEU A 406 -9.33 1.31 0.21
N LYS A 407 -9.41 2.17 1.25
CA LYS A 407 -9.54 1.74 2.65
C LYS A 407 -10.91 1.11 2.94
N CYS A 408 -11.98 1.74 2.45
CA CYS A 408 -13.35 1.30 2.71
C CYS A 408 -13.69 -0.03 2.01
N HIS A 409 -13.11 -0.27 0.83
CA HIS A 409 -13.41 -1.44 -0.01
C HIS A 409 -12.16 -2.27 -0.27
N LYS A 410 -11.52 -2.73 0.81
CA LYS A 410 -10.31 -3.57 0.74
C LYS A 410 -10.53 -4.88 -0.02
N TYR A 411 -11.74 -5.43 0.01
CA TYR A 411 -12.08 -6.70 -0.63
C TYR A 411 -12.83 -6.55 -1.98
N ASP A 412 -13.12 -5.34 -2.43
CA ASP A 412 -13.69 -5.11 -3.77
C ASP A 412 -12.57 -5.02 -4.82
N LYS A 413 -12.44 -6.06 -5.63
CA LYS A 413 -11.43 -6.13 -6.70
C LYS A 413 -11.52 -4.95 -7.69
N SER A 414 -12.73 -4.52 -8.05
CA SER A 414 -12.92 -3.49 -9.07
C SER A 414 -12.44 -2.12 -8.58
N ILE A 415 -12.77 -1.79 -7.33
CA ILE A 415 -12.28 -0.56 -6.68
C ILE A 415 -10.77 -0.61 -6.51
N GLN A 416 -10.20 -1.75 -6.12
CA GLN A 416 -8.76 -1.88 -5.91
C GLN A 416 -7.97 -1.73 -7.22
N VAL A 417 -8.47 -2.29 -8.32
CA VAL A 417 -7.87 -2.11 -9.66
C VAL A 417 -7.92 -0.65 -10.11
N THR A 418 -9.08 -0.01 -10.06
CA THR A 418 -9.26 1.36 -10.57
C THR A 418 -8.65 2.42 -9.66
N GLY A 419 -8.78 2.26 -8.35
CA GLY A 419 -8.21 3.17 -7.36
C GLY A 419 -6.69 3.14 -7.37
N SER A 420 -6.07 1.96 -7.44
CA SER A 420 -4.60 1.86 -7.58
C SER A 420 -4.10 2.48 -8.89
N ALA A 421 -4.85 2.35 -9.99
CA ALA A 421 -4.52 3.01 -11.25
C ALA A 421 -4.62 4.55 -11.14
N ALA A 422 -5.65 5.07 -10.45
CA ALA A 422 -5.81 6.49 -10.22
C ALA A 422 -4.69 7.06 -9.33
N LEU A 423 -4.28 6.33 -8.28
CA LEU A 423 -3.20 6.76 -7.38
C LEU A 423 -1.90 7.03 -8.13
N PHE A 424 -1.50 6.15 -9.06
CA PHE A 424 -0.28 6.35 -9.84
C PHE A 424 -0.20 7.75 -10.48
N TYR A 425 -1.28 8.20 -11.12
CA TYR A 425 -1.35 9.53 -11.75
C TYR A 425 -1.49 10.66 -10.73
N LEU A 426 -2.25 10.45 -9.66
CA LEU A 426 -2.45 11.46 -8.60
C LEU A 426 -1.20 11.67 -7.71
N THR A 427 -0.23 10.77 -7.78
CA THR A 427 1.02 10.82 -7.00
C THR A 427 2.25 11.22 -7.81
N ASN A 428 2.07 11.69 -9.04
CA ASN A 428 3.19 12.12 -9.88
C ASN A 428 4.07 13.17 -9.16
N THR A 429 5.38 13.15 -9.43
CA THR A 429 6.39 13.96 -8.73
C THR A 429 6.14 15.46 -8.81
N GLU A 430 5.47 15.92 -9.86
CA GLU A 430 5.02 17.31 -10.04
C GLU A 430 4.12 17.81 -8.90
N TYR A 431 3.41 16.91 -8.22
CA TYR A 431 2.45 17.24 -7.16
C TYR A 431 3.00 17.02 -5.75
N ARG A 432 4.29 16.68 -5.65
CA ARG A 432 4.93 16.33 -4.38
C ARG A 432 4.95 17.48 -3.37
N SER A 433 5.07 18.73 -3.83
CA SER A 433 5.09 19.91 -2.96
C SER A 433 3.77 20.13 -2.20
N ASP A 434 2.66 19.66 -2.76
CA ASP A 434 1.33 19.86 -2.18
C ASP A 434 0.96 18.76 -1.17
N GLN A 435 1.70 17.65 -1.15
CA GLN A 435 1.41 16.48 -0.32
C GLN A 435 2.27 16.43 0.93
N SER A 436 1.63 16.37 2.11
CA SER A 436 2.38 16.12 3.34
C SER A 436 3.00 14.73 3.39
N VAL A 437 3.93 14.56 4.34
CA VAL A 437 4.46 13.25 4.73
C VAL A 437 3.34 12.29 5.14
N ARG A 438 2.31 12.77 5.84
CA ARG A 438 1.20 11.94 6.30
C ARG A 438 0.41 11.38 5.12
N LEU A 439 -0.01 12.25 4.20
CA LEU A 439 -0.80 11.83 3.04
C LEU A 439 -0.01 10.85 2.17
N ARG A 440 1.29 11.10 1.97
CA ARG A 440 2.20 10.18 1.28
C ARG A 440 2.31 8.81 1.96
N ARG A 441 2.42 8.76 3.29
CA ARG A 441 2.39 7.51 4.06
C ARG A 441 1.06 6.77 3.92
N GLU A 442 -0.06 7.48 3.90
CA GLU A 442 -1.37 6.86 3.68
C GLU A 442 -1.48 6.24 2.29
N VAL A 443 -0.92 6.89 1.24
CA VAL A 443 -0.82 6.31 -0.11
C VAL A 443 -0.01 5.01 -0.08
N ILE A 444 1.19 5.05 0.51
CA ILE A 444 2.05 3.86 0.61
C ILE A 444 1.31 2.73 1.33
N GLN A 445 0.62 3.01 2.43
CA GLN A 445 -0.16 2.00 3.16
C GLN A 445 -1.26 1.38 2.32
N VAL A 446 -2.09 2.16 1.63
CA VAL A 446 -3.19 1.59 0.80
C VAL A 446 -2.66 0.80 -0.39
N VAL A 447 -1.54 1.24 -0.99
CA VAL A 447 -0.85 0.54 -2.07
C VAL A 447 -0.36 -0.83 -1.59
N LEU A 448 0.28 -0.90 -0.43
CA LEU A 448 0.75 -2.17 0.15
C LEU A 448 -0.42 -3.07 0.59
N ASN A 449 -1.51 -2.49 1.11
CA ASN A 449 -2.73 -3.26 1.44
C ASN A 449 -3.29 -3.94 0.18
N GLY A 450 -3.35 -3.22 -0.95
CA GLY A 450 -3.77 -3.78 -2.23
C GLY A 450 -2.83 -4.89 -2.74
N MET A 451 -1.51 -4.72 -2.57
CA MET A 451 -0.52 -5.72 -2.97
C MET A 451 -0.57 -7.00 -2.13
N GLU A 452 -0.93 -6.92 -0.84
CA GLU A 452 -1.10 -8.12 0.00
C GLU A 452 -2.33 -8.91 -0.42
N GLN A 453 -3.45 -8.19 -0.58
CA GLN A 453 -4.75 -8.80 -0.85
C GLN A 453 -4.85 -9.35 -2.27
N TYR A 454 -4.35 -8.63 -3.28
CA TYR A 454 -4.55 -8.98 -4.69
C TYR A 454 -3.26 -9.33 -5.39
N GLN A 455 -3.06 -10.61 -5.65
CA GLN A 455 -1.90 -11.12 -6.38
C GLN A 455 -2.01 -10.97 -7.92
N GLU A 456 -3.06 -10.30 -8.40
CA GLU A 456 -3.28 -10.05 -9.83
C GLU A 456 -2.29 -9.04 -10.41
N VAL A 457 -1.80 -9.33 -11.61
CA VAL A 457 -0.76 -8.53 -12.30
C VAL A 457 -1.12 -7.05 -12.39
N THR A 458 -2.37 -6.71 -12.69
CA THR A 458 -2.81 -5.32 -12.86
C THR A 458 -2.66 -4.50 -11.58
N VAL A 459 -3.17 -5.01 -10.45
CA VAL A 459 -3.08 -4.31 -9.15
C VAL A 459 -1.63 -4.17 -8.75
N GLN A 460 -0.88 -5.27 -8.83
CA GLN A 460 0.53 -5.27 -8.46
C GLN A 460 1.36 -4.30 -9.32
N ARG A 461 1.12 -4.26 -10.63
CA ARG A 461 1.78 -3.30 -11.53
C ARG A 461 1.46 -1.86 -11.16
N ASN A 462 0.19 -1.52 -10.98
CA ASN A 462 -0.24 -0.16 -10.60
C ASN A 462 0.39 0.26 -9.27
N CYS A 463 0.38 -0.64 -8.29
CA CYS A 463 0.96 -0.43 -6.98
C CYS A 463 2.48 -0.21 -7.06
N CYS A 464 3.22 -1.07 -7.74
CA CYS A 464 4.67 -0.90 -7.93
C CYS A 464 5.01 0.40 -8.66
N LEU A 465 4.27 0.76 -9.71
CA LEU A 465 4.46 2.05 -10.40
C LEU A 465 4.20 3.24 -9.48
N THR A 466 3.19 3.14 -8.61
CA THR A 466 2.89 4.16 -7.60
C THR A 466 4.05 4.29 -6.61
N LEU A 467 4.63 3.18 -6.14
CA LEU A 467 5.79 3.20 -5.24
C LEU A 467 7.03 3.88 -5.87
N CYS A 468 7.22 3.74 -7.19
CA CYS A 468 8.31 4.42 -7.90
C CYS A 468 8.23 5.95 -7.89
N ASN A 469 7.07 6.55 -7.55
CA ASN A 469 6.93 8.00 -7.44
C ASN A 469 7.48 8.57 -6.12
N PHE A 470 7.84 7.71 -5.17
CA PHE A 470 8.35 8.09 -3.85
C PHE A 470 9.88 7.96 -3.80
N SER A 471 10.51 8.69 -2.87
CA SER A 471 11.95 8.55 -2.62
C SER A 471 12.23 7.22 -1.91
N ILE A 472 13.06 6.39 -2.53
CA ILE A 472 13.45 5.07 -2.04
C ILE A 472 14.93 5.13 -1.61
N PRO A 473 15.29 4.65 -0.40
CA PRO A 473 14.44 3.96 0.58
C PRO A 473 13.72 4.88 1.58
N GLU A 474 14.08 6.16 1.65
CA GLU A 474 13.71 7.11 2.73
C GLU A 474 12.21 7.12 3.08
N GLU A 475 11.32 7.18 2.10
CA GLU A 475 9.87 7.27 2.36
C GLU A 475 9.23 5.91 2.63
N LEU A 476 9.89 4.83 2.25
CA LEU A 476 9.41 3.46 2.41
C LEU A 476 9.95 2.81 3.70
N GLU A 477 10.90 3.46 4.39
CA GLU A 477 11.59 2.93 5.57
C GLU A 477 10.61 2.44 6.66
N PHE A 478 9.54 3.19 6.92
CA PHE A 478 8.53 2.82 7.93
C PHE A 478 7.75 1.53 7.61
N GLN A 479 7.85 1.02 6.38
CA GLN A 479 7.25 -0.23 5.91
C GLN A 479 8.31 -1.15 5.25
N TYR A 480 9.60 -0.95 5.55
CA TYR A 480 10.69 -1.57 4.80
C TYR A 480 10.57 -3.09 4.68
N SER A 481 10.34 -3.78 5.81
CA SER A 481 10.15 -5.24 5.83
C SER A 481 8.97 -5.67 4.96
N ARG A 482 7.85 -4.96 5.08
CA ARG A 482 6.60 -5.28 4.39
C ARG A 482 6.72 -5.12 2.87
N VAL A 483 7.34 -4.02 2.42
CA VAL A 483 7.60 -3.77 1.00
C VAL A 483 8.49 -4.87 0.42
N ASN A 484 9.60 -5.20 1.09
CA ASN A 484 10.52 -6.23 0.59
C ASN A 484 9.86 -7.61 0.47
N GLN A 485 9.08 -8.02 1.48
CA GLN A 485 8.33 -9.28 1.43
C GLN A 485 7.36 -9.34 0.24
N LEU A 486 6.63 -8.25 0.00
CA LEU A 486 5.69 -8.14 -1.12
C LEU A 486 6.39 -8.19 -2.48
N LEU A 487 7.50 -7.46 -2.65
CA LEU A 487 8.27 -7.46 -3.89
C LEU A 487 8.88 -8.84 -4.16
N LEU A 488 9.41 -9.51 -3.13
CA LEU A 488 9.93 -10.88 -3.28
C LEU A 488 8.83 -11.86 -3.71
N LYS A 489 7.61 -11.75 -3.15
CA LYS A 489 6.46 -12.56 -3.55
C LYS A 489 6.04 -12.34 -5.01
N ILE A 490 6.22 -11.13 -5.56
CA ILE A 490 6.00 -10.87 -7.00
C ILE A 490 7.04 -11.60 -7.86
N LEU A 491 8.27 -11.68 -7.37
CA LEU A 491 9.42 -12.25 -8.08
C LEU A 491 9.54 -13.78 -7.95
N GLU A 492 8.78 -14.42 -7.04
CA GLU A 492 8.76 -15.88 -6.90
C GLU A 492 8.26 -16.60 -8.18
N PRO A 493 8.75 -17.82 -8.49
CA PRO A 493 8.53 -18.46 -9.78
C PRO A 493 7.09 -18.99 -9.95
N ALA A 494 6.20 -18.14 -10.47
CA ALA A 494 4.90 -18.51 -11.07
C ALA A 494 4.30 -17.40 -11.95
N ARG A 495 4.87 -16.19 -12.01
CA ARG A 495 4.30 -15.05 -12.74
C ARG A 495 5.10 -14.76 -14.01
N GLN A 496 4.40 -14.82 -15.15
CA GLN A 496 4.97 -14.72 -16.50
C GLN A 496 5.00 -13.28 -17.05
N ASP A 497 4.52 -12.30 -16.29
CA ASP A 497 4.49 -10.93 -16.77
C ASP A 497 5.87 -10.27 -16.60
N GLU A 498 6.54 -10.02 -17.72
CA GLU A 498 7.87 -9.42 -17.76
C GLU A 498 7.85 -7.95 -17.30
N SER A 499 6.74 -7.24 -17.52
CA SER A 499 6.63 -5.81 -17.20
C SER A 499 6.65 -5.58 -15.70
N ILE A 500 5.89 -6.36 -14.93
CA ILE A 500 5.87 -6.29 -13.47
C ILE A 500 7.19 -6.77 -12.87
N GLN A 501 7.78 -7.84 -13.42
CA GLN A 501 9.06 -8.36 -12.95
C GLN A 501 10.15 -7.29 -13.03
N ARG A 502 10.22 -6.55 -14.16
CA ARG A 502 11.16 -5.45 -14.34
C ARG A 502 11.01 -4.34 -13.30
N ILE A 503 9.77 -3.93 -13.01
CA ILE A 503 9.51 -2.89 -11.99
C ILE A 503 9.88 -3.40 -10.60
N ALA A 504 9.51 -4.64 -10.26
CA ALA A 504 9.77 -5.21 -8.94
C ALA A 504 11.28 -5.40 -8.66
N VAL A 505 12.07 -5.85 -9.64
CA VAL A 505 13.54 -5.94 -9.48
C VAL A 505 14.17 -4.55 -9.37
N HIS A 506 13.69 -3.57 -10.15
CA HIS A 506 14.15 -2.18 -10.04
C HIS A 506 13.92 -1.62 -8.63
N LEU A 507 12.72 -1.79 -8.08
CA LEU A 507 12.38 -1.40 -6.71
C LEU A 507 13.26 -2.12 -5.67
N CYS A 508 13.46 -3.43 -5.83
CA CYS A 508 14.34 -4.21 -4.97
C CYS A 508 15.77 -3.66 -4.97
N ASN A 509 16.34 -3.39 -6.14
CA ASN A 509 17.69 -2.84 -6.27
C ASN A 509 17.81 -1.47 -5.58
N ALA A 510 16.83 -0.59 -5.76
CA ALA A 510 16.79 0.71 -5.10
C ALA A 510 16.70 0.58 -3.57
N LEU A 511 15.89 -0.35 -3.06
CA LEU A 511 15.70 -0.57 -1.63
C LEU A 511 16.93 -1.11 -0.91
N VAL A 512 17.78 -1.91 -1.57
CA VAL A 512 19.01 -2.45 -0.97
C VAL A 512 20.23 -1.55 -1.17
N CYS A 513 20.13 -0.55 -2.06
CA CYS A 513 21.26 0.32 -2.41
C CYS A 513 21.70 1.22 -1.25
N GLN A 514 20.79 1.83 -0.49
CA GLN A 514 21.13 2.89 0.50
C GLN A 514 20.73 2.56 1.95
N VAL A 515 20.64 1.29 2.31
CA VAL A 515 20.25 0.86 3.66
C VAL A 515 21.43 0.36 4.49
N ASP A 516 21.26 0.37 5.80
CA ASP A 516 22.23 -0.18 6.75
C ASP A 516 22.39 -1.71 6.63
N ASN A 517 23.45 -2.23 7.25
CA ASN A 517 23.80 -3.65 7.17
C ASN A 517 22.75 -4.55 7.87
N HIS A 518 22.04 -4.05 8.89
CA HIS A 518 21.00 -4.83 9.57
C HIS A 518 19.79 -5.10 8.66
N HIS A 519 19.35 -4.08 7.92
CA HIS A 519 18.32 -4.21 6.91
C HIS A 519 18.73 -5.16 5.78
N LYS A 520 19.97 -5.05 5.28
CA LYS A 520 20.50 -5.97 4.25
C LYS A 520 20.50 -7.43 4.71
N GLU A 521 20.95 -7.70 5.94
CA GLU A 521 20.93 -9.05 6.52
C GLU A 521 19.51 -9.58 6.71
N ALA A 522 18.58 -8.74 7.19
CA ALA A 522 17.19 -9.12 7.38
C ALA A 522 16.52 -9.49 6.04
N VAL A 523 16.72 -8.67 5.00
CA VAL A 523 16.21 -8.94 3.64
C VAL A 523 16.86 -10.18 3.02
N GLY A 524 18.16 -10.39 3.27
CA GLY A 524 18.85 -11.63 2.91
C GLY A 524 18.16 -12.87 3.48
N LYS A 525 17.86 -12.86 4.79
CA LYS A 525 17.15 -13.92 5.50
C LYS A 525 15.71 -14.14 5.00
N MET A 526 15.07 -13.13 4.41
CA MET A 526 13.76 -13.26 3.75
C MET A 526 13.82 -14.04 2.42
N GLY A 527 15.01 -14.40 1.92
CA GLY A 527 15.18 -15.17 0.69
C GLY A 527 15.60 -14.35 -0.53
N PHE A 528 15.93 -13.07 -0.35
CA PHE A 528 16.27 -12.16 -1.45
C PHE A 528 17.37 -12.69 -2.38
N VAL A 529 18.48 -13.14 -1.80
CA VAL A 529 19.64 -13.65 -2.57
C VAL A 529 19.22 -14.83 -3.47
N LYS A 530 18.47 -15.78 -2.91
CA LYS A 530 17.97 -16.93 -3.64
C LYS A 530 17.01 -16.53 -4.76
N THR A 531 16.10 -15.58 -4.50
CA THR A 531 15.15 -15.09 -5.50
C THR A 531 15.86 -14.45 -6.68
N MET A 532 16.83 -13.56 -6.45
CA MET A 532 17.59 -12.92 -7.53
C MET A 532 18.40 -13.92 -8.36
N LEU A 533 19.03 -14.91 -7.70
CA LEU A 533 19.77 -15.97 -8.41
C LEU A 533 18.85 -16.85 -9.26
N ASN A 534 17.63 -17.16 -8.79
CA ASN A 534 16.64 -17.88 -9.59
C ASN A 534 16.20 -17.08 -10.83
N LEU A 535 16.05 -15.76 -10.71
CA LEU A 535 15.74 -14.88 -11.84
C LEU A 535 16.86 -14.90 -12.89
N ILE A 536 18.10 -14.76 -12.43
CA ILE A 536 19.30 -14.84 -13.30
C ILE A 536 19.35 -16.19 -13.99
N GLN A 537 19.16 -17.29 -13.26
CA GLN A 537 19.15 -18.64 -13.82
C GLN A 537 18.07 -18.79 -14.91
N LYS A 538 16.85 -18.29 -14.68
CA LYS A 538 15.78 -18.32 -15.68
C LYS A 538 16.17 -17.51 -16.93
N LYS A 539 16.62 -16.27 -16.76
CA LYS A 539 16.99 -15.40 -17.89
C LYS A 539 18.18 -15.96 -18.69
N LEU A 540 19.12 -16.61 -18.02
CA LEU A 540 20.22 -17.34 -18.65
C LEU A 540 19.71 -18.54 -19.47
N GLN A 541 18.78 -19.34 -18.93
CA GLN A 541 18.14 -20.44 -19.67
C GLN A 541 17.38 -19.96 -20.91
N ASP A 542 16.73 -18.79 -20.80
CA ASP A 542 16.04 -18.12 -21.90
C ASP A 542 17.03 -17.41 -22.87
N ARG A 543 18.34 -17.41 -22.56
CA ARG A 543 19.41 -16.70 -23.30
C ARG A 543 19.13 -15.20 -23.47
N MET A 544 18.53 -14.59 -22.45
CA MET A 544 18.20 -13.17 -22.43
C MET A 544 19.04 -12.42 -21.40
N CYS A 545 19.74 -11.38 -21.84
CA CYS A 545 20.38 -10.39 -20.98
C CYS A 545 19.64 -9.05 -21.14
N ASP A 546 18.62 -8.87 -20.31
CA ASP A 546 17.79 -7.67 -20.24
C ASP A 546 18.02 -6.90 -18.91
N GLN A 547 17.30 -5.80 -18.72
CA GLN A 547 17.36 -5.01 -17.49
C GLN A 547 17.02 -5.83 -16.23
N VAL A 548 16.22 -6.90 -16.34
CA VAL A 548 15.91 -7.76 -15.20
C VAL A 548 17.16 -8.50 -14.75
N MET A 549 17.93 -9.08 -15.68
CA MET A 549 19.20 -9.73 -15.35
C MET A 549 20.21 -8.73 -14.78
N GLU A 550 20.37 -7.57 -15.41
CA GLU A 550 21.33 -6.55 -14.98
C GLU A 550 20.99 -6.00 -13.58
N PHE A 551 19.72 -5.66 -13.33
CA PHE A 551 19.28 -5.21 -12.01
C PHE A 551 19.31 -6.31 -10.96
N SER A 552 19.12 -7.58 -11.32
CA SER A 552 19.24 -8.69 -10.36
C SER A 552 20.68 -8.83 -9.87
N TRP A 553 21.66 -8.75 -10.76
CA TRP A 553 23.08 -8.75 -10.38
C TRP A 553 23.48 -7.49 -9.61
N SER A 554 22.96 -6.32 -10.01
CA SER A 554 23.18 -5.07 -9.27
C SER A 554 22.61 -5.12 -7.85
N ALA A 555 21.41 -5.69 -7.68
CA ALA A 555 20.78 -5.89 -6.39
C ALA A 555 21.58 -6.87 -5.51
N LEU A 556 22.11 -7.95 -6.10
CA LEU A 556 22.98 -8.88 -5.40
C LEU A 556 24.31 -8.24 -4.99
N TRP A 557 24.89 -7.38 -5.84
CA TRP A 557 26.09 -6.60 -5.50
C TRP A 557 25.81 -5.70 -4.28
N ASN A 558 24.70 -4.97 -4.29
CA ASN A 558 24.31 -4.09 -3.18
C ASN A 558 24.01 -4.84 -1.86
N ILE A 559 23.32 -5.97 -1.93
CA ILE A 559 22.93 -6.73 -0.72
C ILE A 559 24.08 -7.53 -0.11
N THR A 560 25.16 -7.79 -0.86
CA THR A 560 26.37 -8.50 -0.36
C THR A 560 27.44 -7.55 0.18
N ASP A 561 27.33 -6.26 -0.13
CA ASP A 561 28.22 -5.21 0.38
C ASP A 561 28.20 -5.17 1.91
N GLU A 562 29.38 -5.35 2.51
CA GLU A 562 29.62 -5.43 3.97
C GLU A 562 28.76 -6.44 4.74
N THR A 563 28.29 -7.52 4.10
CA THR A 563 27.38 -8.51 4.72
C THR A 563 27.83 -9.96 4.48
N PRO A 564 28.70 -10.51 5.35
CA PRO A 564 29.27 -11.84 5.19
C PRO A 564 28.25 -12.98 5.04
N ASP A 565 27.14 -12.91 5.76
CA ASP A 565 26.06 -13.91 5.67
C ASP A 565 25.45 -13.95 4.26
N ASN A 566 25.21 -12.79 3.66
CA ASN A 566 24.66 -12.68 2.30
C ASN A 566 25.67 -13.17 1.25
N CYS A 567 26.97 -12.86 1.42
CA CYS A 567 28.03 -13.41 0.59
C CYS A 567 28.08 -14.95 0.66
N GLN A 568 27.95 -15.52 1.87
CA GLN A 568 27.93 -16.97 2.05
C GLN A 568 26.66 -17.59 1.44
N MET A 569 25.50 -16.93 1.55
CA MET A 569 24.27 -17.35 0.87
C MET A 569 24.42 -17.39 -0.65
N PHE A 570 25.07 -16.39 -1.25
CA PHE A 570 25.35 -16.36 -2.69
C PHE A 570 26.15 -17.60 -3.13
N LEU A 571 27.22 -17.93 -2.41
CA LEU A 571 28.04 -19.11 -2.68
C LEU A 571 27.24 -20.41 -2.53
N ASN A 572 26.45 -20.53 -1.46
CA ASN A 572 25.63 -21.72 -1.19
C ASN A 572 24.53 -21.94 -2.25
N CYS A 573 24.04 -20.87 -2.88
CA CYS A 573 22.96 -20.91 -3.86
C CYS A 573 23.47 -20.99 -5.32
N ARG A 574 24.63 -21.63 -5.56
CA ARG A 574 25.23 -21.80 -6.90
C ARG A 574 25.60 -20.49 -7.61
N GLY A 575 25.78 -19.39 -6.87
CA GLY A 575 26.09 -18.08 -7.44
C GLY A 575 27.33 -18.08 -8.34
N MET A 576 28.37 -18.82 -7.96
CA MET A 576 29.59 -18.94 -8.76
C MET A 576 29.40 -19.71 -10.08
N SER A 577 28.52 -20.72 -10.11
CA SER A 577 28.21 -21.43 -11.36
C SER A 577 27.49 -20.50 -12.33
N LEU A 578 26.48 -19.77 -11.83
CA LEU A 578 25.73 -18.80 -12.63
C LEU A 578 26.62 -17.68 -13.17
N PHE A 579 27.59 -17.20 -12.38
CA PHE A 579 28.60 -16.25 -12.85
C PHE A 579 29.35 -16.75 -14.09
N LEU A 580 29.88 -17.98 -14.05
CA LEU A 580 30.63 -18.56 -15.16
C LEU A 580 29.76 -18.77 -16.39
N GLU A 581 28.55 -19.30 -16.20
CA GLU A 581 27.61 -19.55 -17.29
C GLU A 581 27.17 -18.21 -17.95
N CYS A 582 26.93 -17.16 -17.16
CA CYS A 582 26.63 -15.82 -17.68
C CYS A 582 27.81 -15.22 -18.46
N LEU A 583 29.04 -15.32 -17.96
CA LEU A 583 30.23 -14.81 -18.65
C LEU A 583 30.45 -15.52 -20.00
N GLN A 584 30.17 -16.82 -20.04
CA GLN A 584 30.28 -17.63 -21.26
C GLN A 584 29.19 -17.28 -22.28
N GLU A 585 27.93 -17.13 -21.83
CA GLU A 585 26.79 -16.87 -22.72
C GLU A 585 26.76 -15.41 -23.21
N PHE A 586 27.23 -14.45 -22.40
CA PHE A 586 27.09 -13.02 -22.66
C PHE A 586 28.42 -12.23 -22.70
N PRO A 587 29.44 -12.66 -23.48
CA PRO A 587 30.80 -12.10 -23.44
C PRO A 587 30.90 -10.60 -23.80
N ASP A 588 29.91 -10.07 -24.52
CA ASP A 588 29.88 -8.67 -24.96
C ASP A 588 29.11 -7.74 -24.00
N LYS A 589 28.57 -8.24 -22.88
CA LYS A 589 27.73 -7.48 -21.94
C LYS A 589 28.53 -6.92 -20.78
N GLN A 590 29.26 -5.83 -21.02
CA GLN A 590 30.20 -5.27 -20.05
C GLN A 590 29.54 -4.76 -18.76
N GLU A 591 28.36 -4.16 -18.83
CA GLU A 591 27.61 -3.71 -17.64
C GLU A 591 27.22 -4.88 -16.71
N LEU A 592 26.79 -6.01 -17.30
CA LEU A 592 26.54 -7.25 -16.58
C LEU A 592 27.83 -7.75 -15.91
N HIS A 593 28.94 -7.79 -16.65
CA HIS A 593 30.24 -8.23 -16.13
C HIS A 593 30.70 -7.37 -14.95
N ARG A 594 30.55 -6.05 -15.06
CA ARG A 594 30.87 -5.11 -13.98
C ARG A 594 30.07 -5.44 -12.71
N ASN A 595 28.76 -5.61 -12.82
CA ASN A 595 27.90 -5.91 -11.67
C ASN A 595 28.27 -7.26 -11.02
N MET A 596 28.53 -8.28 -11.85
CA MET A 596 28.97 -9.59 -11.39
C MET A 596 30.31 -9.54 -10.65
N LEU A 597 31.29 -8.82 -11.21
CA LEU A 597 32.63 -8.72 -10.61
C LEU A 597 32.63 -7.86 -9.35
N GLY A 598 31.82 -6.81 -9.29
CA GLY A 598 31.63 -6.00 -8.08
C GLY A 598 31.14 -6.85 -6.91
N LEU A 599 30.15 -7.72 -7.15
CA LEU A 599 29.68 -8.70 -6.15
C LEU A 599 30.80 -9.62 -5.69
N LEU A 600 31.58 -10.18 -6.62
CA LEU A 600 32.69 -11.08 -6.28
C LEU A 600 33.80 -10.35 -5.51
N GLY A 601 33.97 -9.05 -5.74
CA GLY A 601 34.78 -8.16 -4.89
C GLY A 601 34.34 -8.26 -3.43
N ASN A 602 33.06 -7.99 -3.15
CA ASN A 602 32.51 -8.08 -1.80
C ASN A 602 32.68 -9.47 -1.17
N VAL A 603 32.55 -10.55 -1.94
CA VAL A 603 32.80 -11.92 -1.45
C VAL A 603 34.27 -12.13 -1.09
N ALA A 604 35.19 -11.63 -1.93
CA ALA A 604 36.63 -11.75 -1.72
C ALA A 604 37.14 -10.95 -0.51
N GLU A 605 36.44 -9.87 -0.13
CA GLU A 605 36.73 -9.12 1.10
C GLU A 605 36.51 -9.94 2.38
N VAL A 606 35.67 -10.97 2.32
CA VAL A 606 35.38 -11.85 3.47
C VAL A 606 36.41 -12.97 3.57
N LYS A 607 37.33 -12.84 4.53
CA LYS A 607 38.43 -13.81 4.78
C LYS A 607 37.98 -15.27 4.79
N ALA A 608 36.89 -15.58 5.49
CA ALA A 608 36.40 -16.96 5.61
C ALA A 608 35.87 -17.57 4.29
N LEU A 609 35.52 -16.73 3.31
CA LEU A 609 34.92 -17.17 2.04
C LEU A 609 35.94 -17.30 0.90
N ARG A 610 37.07 -16.59 0.97
CA ARG A 610 38.14 -16.65 -0.05
C ARG A 610 38.58 -18.06 -0.46
N PRO A 611 38.69 -19.05 0.46
CA PRO A 611 39.02 -20.43 0.06
C PRO A 611 38.03 -21.04 -0.95
N GLN A 612 36.77 -20.61 -0.97
CA GLN A 612 35.75 -21.07 -1.91
C GLN A 612 35.90 -20.43 -3.31
N LEU A 613 36.57 -19.28 -3.42
CA LEU A 613 36.91 -18.63 -4.69
C LEU A 613 38.19 -19.19 -5.31
N LEU A 614 39.04 -19.83 -4.51
CA LEU A 614 40.33 -20.37 -4.92
C LEU A 614 40.17 -21.72 -5.63
N THR A 615 39.69 -21.69 -6.87
CA THR A 615 39.62 -22.87 -7.75
C THR A 615 40.32 -22.61 -9.09
N PRO A 616 40.85 -23.64 -9.79
CA PRO A 616 41.57 -23.43 -11.04
C PRO A 616 40.71 -22.72 -12.09
N GLN A 617 39.43 -23.05 -12.13
CA GLN A 617 38.47 -22.46 -13.07
C GLN A 617 38.26 -20.96 -12.79
N PHE A 618 38.00 -20.57 -11.54
CA PHE A 618 37.75 -19.16 -11.22
C PHE A 618 38.99 -18.30 -11.37
N ILE A 619 40.15 -18.77 -10.88
CA ILE A 619 41.39 -18.00 -11.00
C ILE A 619 41.79 -17.82 -12.46
N THR A 620 41.63 -18.85 -13.30
CA THR A 620 41.88 -18.73 -14.75
C THR A 620 40.99 -17.65 -15.38
N VAL A 621 39.69 -17.64 -15.03
CA VAL A 621 38.75 -16.63 -15.53
C VAL A 621 39.15 -15.23 -15.08
N PHE A 622 39.39 -14.99 -13.78
CA PHE A 622 39.82 -13.67 -13.30
C PHE A 622 41.13 -13.23 -13.94
N SER A 623 42.08 -14.15 -14.09
CA SER A 623 43.37 -13.87 -14.72
C SER A 623 43.24 -13.50 -16.21
N ASN A 624 42.29 -14.08 -16.93
CA ASN A 624 41.99 -13.70 -18.32
C ASN A 624 41.25 -12.34 -18.40
N LEU A 625 40.41 -12.01 -17.42
CA LEU A 625 39.68 -10.75 -17.37
C LEU A 625 40.60 -9.53 -17.11
N LEU A 626 41.81 -9.75 -16.58
CA LEU A 626 42.84 -8.71 -16.47
C LEU A 626 43.22 -8.10 -17.82
N ASP A 627 43.14 -8.89 -18.89
CA ASP A 627 43.48 -8.47 -20.25
C ASP A 627 42.33 -7.68 -20.93
N SER A 628 41.17 -7.55 -20.28
CA SER A 628 40.00 -6.88 -20.83
C SER A 628 40.16 -5.36 -20.92
N LYS A 629 39.84 -4.82 -22.11
CA LYS A 629 39.83 -3.37 -22.42
C LYS A 629 38.48 -2.88 -22.94
N ALA A 630 37.45 -3.72 -22.86
CA ALA A 630 36.16 -3.49 -23.54
C ALA A 630 35.29 -2.40 -22.91
N ASP A 631 35.52 -2.06 -21.63
CA ASP A 631 34.80 -1.02 -20.88
C ASP A 631 35.79 -0.16 -20.08
N GLY A 632 36.79 0.37 -20.79
CA GLY A 632 37.94 1.03 -20.15
C GLY A 632 38.71 0.05 -19.26
N ILE A 633 38.86 0.39 -17.98
CA ILE A 633 39.55 -0.43 -16.98
C ILE A 633 38.59 -1.15 -16.02
N GLU A 634 37.27 -1.03 -16.18
CA GLU A 634 36.29 -1.46 -15.16
C GLU A 634 36.37 -2.95 -14.84
N VAL A 635 36.29 -3.78 -15.89
CA VAL A 635 36.30 -5.25 -15.76
C VAL A 635 37.65 -5.74 -15.22
N SER A 636 38.76 -5.26 -15.80
CA SER A 636 40.11 -5.65 -15.40
C SER A 636 40.46 -5.14 -13.99
N TYR A 637 40.02 -3.95 -13.61
CA TYR A 637 40.16 -3.40 -12.25
C TYR A 637 39.44 -4.27 -11.23
N ASN A 638 38.17 -4.61 -11.45
CA ASN A 638 37.39 -5.39 -10.50
C ASN A 638 37.94 -6.82 -10.37
N ALA A 639 38.31 -7.46 -11.49
CA ALA A 639 38.96 -8.77 -11.48
C ALA A 639 40.29 -8.74 -10.70
N CYS A 640 41.10 -7.69 -10.88
CA CYS A 640 42.33 -7.49 -10.13
C CYS A 640 42.08 -7.24 -8.64
N GLY A 641 40.98 -6.56 -8.27
CA GLY A 641 40.58 -6.39 -6.88
C GLY A 641 40.26 -7.71 -6.19
N VAL A 642 39.45 -8.57 -6.83
CA VAL A 642 39.17 -9.93 -6.34
C VAL A 642 40.48 -10.70 -6.12
N LEU A 643 41.35 -10.70 -7.13
CA LEU A 643 42.65 -11.38 -7.04
C LEU A 643 43.54 -10.77 -5.95
N SER A 644 43.52 -9.45 -5.75
CA SER A 644 44.32 -8.78 -4.72
C SER A 644 43.94 -9.23 -3.31
N HIS A 645 42.64 -9.40 -3.05
CA HIS A 645 42.17 -9.99 -1.80
C HIS A 645 42.59 -11.45 -1.67
N ILE A 646 42.54 -12.26 -2.73
CA ILE A 646 42.99 -13.66 -2.67
C ILE A 646 44.52 -13.73 -2.42
N MET A 647 45.30 -12.94 -3.16
CA MET A 647 46.77 -12.94 -3.08
C MET A 647 47.29 -12.51 -1.71
N PHE A 648 46.54 -11.67 -1.00
CA PHE A 648 46.85 -11.21 0.36
C PHE A 648 46.94 -12.37 1.37
N ASP A 649 46.26 -13.49 1.16
CA ASP A 649 46.35 -14.66 2.06
C ASP A 649 47.70 -15.40 2.00
N GLY A 650 48.54 -15.05 1.02
CA GLY A 650 49.88 -15.59 0.88
C GLY A 650 49.97 -16.92 0.13
N SER A 651 51.19 -17.39 -0.07
CA SER A 651 51.47 -18.61 -0.85
C SER A 651 51.01 -19.88 -0.16
N GLU A 652 50.96 -19.91 1.17
CA GLU A 652 50.57 -21.09 1.95
C GLU A 652 49.11 -21.51 1.72
N VAL A 653 48.25 -20.55 1.37
CA VAL A 653 46.84 -20.81 1.06
C VAL A 653 46.65 -21.22 -0.40
N TRP A 654 47.62 -20.96 -1.28
CA TRP A 654 47.56 -21.28 -2.71
C TRP A 654 47.79 -22.78 -2.96
N SER A 655 46.74 -23.58 -2.77
CA SER A 655 46.80 -25.05 -2.83
C SER A 655 46.75 -25.64 -4.24
N MET A 656 46.68 -24.81 -5.29
CA MET A 656 46.48 -25.26 -6.68
C MET A 656 47.79 -25.25 -7.47
N GLU A 657 47.97 -26.24 -8.34
CA GLU A 657 49.14 -26.33 -9.23
C GLU A 657 49.06 -25.33 -10.39
N GLU A 658 47.90 -25.23 -11.04
CA GLU A 658 47.66 -24.31 -12.15
C GLU A 658 46.32 -23.55 -11.94
N PRO A 659 46.27 -22.23 -12.26
CA PRO A 659 47.40 -21.40 -12.67
C PRO A 659 48.38 -21.14 -11.51
N ARG A 660 49.68 -21.07 -11.81
CA ARG A 660 50.71 -20.79 -10.79
C ARG A 660 50.51 -19.39 -10.21
N ARG A 661 50.63 -19.26 -8.88
CA ARG A 661 50.45 -17.98 -8.16
C ARG A 661 51.28 -16.85 -8.76
N ASP A 662 52.55 -17.11 -9.04
CA ASP A 662 53.49 -16.11 -9.58
C ASP A 662 53.06 -15.60 -10.96
N THR A 663 52.62 -16.50 -11.85
CA THR A 663 52.11 -16.12 -13.18
C THR A 663 50.89 -15.21 -13.09
N VAL A 664 49.99 -15.46 -12.13
CA VAL A 664 48.83 -14.59 -11.91
C VAL A 664 49.27 -13.24 -11.35
N MET A 665 50.23 -13.21 -10.43
CA MET A 665 50.79 -11.96 -9.91
C MET A 665 51.46 -11.11 -10.99
N ASP A 666 52.22 -11.73 -11.91
CA ASP A 666 52.85 -11.04 -13.03
C ASP A 666 51.80 -10.39 -13.94
N LYS A 667 50.74 -11.13 -14.29
CA LYS A 667 49.61 -10.57 -15.05
C LYS A 667 48.90 -9.43 -14.34
N MET A 668 48.73 -9.52 -13.02
CA MET A 668 48.15 -8.42 -12.24
C MET A 668 49.03 -7.17 -12.30
N TRP A 669 50.35 -7.33 -12.24
CA TRP A 669 51.30 -6.23 -12.40
C TRP A 669 51.18 -5.56 -13.77
N ASP A 670 51.20 -6.35 -14.84
CA ASP A 670 51.05 -5.85 -16.21
C ASP A 670 49.73 -5.08 -16.38
N ALA A 671 48.64 -5.61 -15.83
CA ALA A 671 47.34 -4.96 -15.87
C ALA A 671 47.35 -3.60 -15.15
N ILE A 672 47.82 -3.54 -13.90
CA ILE A 672 47.85 -2.29 -13.11
C ILE A 672 48.71 -1.22 -13.78
N GLN A 673 49.86 -1.61 -14.33
CA GLN A 673 50.75 -0.69 -15.05
C GLN A 673 50.15 -0.15 -16.36
N SER A 674 49.25 -0.91 -16.98
CA SER A 674 48.59 -0.51 -18.22
C SER A 674 47.48 0.54 -18.03
N TRP A 675 46.98 0.72 -16.80
CA TRP A 675 45.85 1.59 -16.53
C TRP A 675 46.27 3.06 -16.39
N ASP A 676 45.47 3.94 -17.00
CA ASP A 676 45.58 5.38 -16.76
C ASP A 676 44.97 5.73 -15.40
N VAL A 677 45.76 6.34 -14.52
CA VAL A 677 45.31 6.79 -13.19
C VAL A 677 44.19 7.83 -13.23
N SER A 678 44.01 8.53 -14.35
CA SER A 678 42.91 9.49 -14.52
C SER A 678 41.60 8.86 -15.01
N SER A 679 41.59 7.53 -15.23
CA SER A 679 40.42 6.80 -15.68
C SER A 679 39.25 6.95 -14.70
N ARG A 680 38.12 7.43 -15.20
CA ARG A 680 36.85 7.48 -14.45
C ARG A 680 36.26 6.09 -14.35
N ARG A 681 35.66 5.80 -13.18
CA ARG A 681 35.02 4.52 -12.90
C ARG A 681 33.63 4.71 -12.31
N ASN A 682 32.71 3.83 -12.65
CA ASN A 682 31.34 3.76 -12.14
C ASN A 682 31.29 2.91 -10.87
N ILE A 683 32.10 3.30 -9.87
CA ILE A 683 32.17 2.65 -8.56
C ILE A 683 32.08 3.72 -7.48
N ASN A 684 31.21 3.47 -6.50
CA ASN A 684 30.99 4.37 -5.38
C ASN A 684 31.39 3.69 -4.07
N TYR A 685 32.62 3.93 -3.61
CA TYR A 685 33.10 3.42 -2.33
C TYR A 685 32.45 4.18 -1.17
N ARG A 686 31.79 3.45 -0.27
CA ARG A 686 31.22 3.97 0.98
C ARG A 686 32.24 3.96 2.12
N SER A 687 33.12 2.97 2.09
CA SER A 687 34.29 2.83 2.95
C SER A 687 35.50 2.37 2.13
N PHE A 688 36.69 2.74 2.59
CA PHE A 688 37.97 2.20 2.12
C PHE A 688 38.51 1.10 3.02
N GLU A 689 37.84 0.73 4.10
CA GLU A 689 38.32 -0.32 5.01
C GLU A 689 38.81 -1.59 4.28
N PRO A 690 38.10 -2.13 3.27
CA PRO A 690 38.58 -3.31 2.55
C PRO A 690 39.90 -3.09 1.79
N ILE A 691 40.06 -1.92 1.15
CA ILE A 691 41.28 -1.53 0.43
C ILE A 691 42.42 -1.28 1.43
N LEU A 692 42.14 -0.58 2.52
CA LEU A 692 43.11 -0.21 3.55
C LEU A 692 43.72 -1.43 4.24
N ARG A 693 42.93 -2.50 4.45
CA ARG A 693 43.42 -3.77 5.00
C ARG A 693 44.52 -4.43 4.16
N LEU A 694 44.61 -4.12 2.85
CA LEU A 694 45.62 -4.68 1.94
C LEU A 694 46.97 -3.94 2.00
N LEU A 695 47.03 -2.76 2.62
CA LEU A 695 48.24 -1.93 2.65
C LEU A 695 49.33 -2.47 3.61
N PRO A 696 49.07 -2.73 4.90
CA PRO A 696 50.15 -3.05 5.85
C PRO A 696 50.55 -4.54 5.79
N GLN A 697 51.28 -4.92 4.75
CA GLN A 697 51.72 -6.31 4.54
C GLN A 697 52.92 -6.42 3.58
N SER A 698 53.72 -7.47 3.74
CA SER A 698 54.89 -7.80 2.89
C SER A 698 54.74 -9.14 2.13
N ILE A 699 53.58 -9.78 2.27
CA ILE A 699 53.30 -11.16 1.82
C ILE A 699 52.98 -11.21 0.32
N SER A 700 52.33 -10.17 -0.22
CA SER A 700 51.93 -10.05 -1.61
C SER A 700 52.16 -8.62 -2.13
N PRO A 701 53.32 -8.34 -2.74
CA PRO A 701 53.63 -6.99 -3.25
C PRO A 701 52.60 -6.46 -4.26
N VAL A 702 52.04 -7.33 -5.11
CA VAL A 702 51.05 -6.91 -6.13
C VAL A 702 49.71 -6.51 -5.51
N SER A 703 49.29 -7.17 -4.41
CA SER A 703 48.08 -6.80 -3.68
C SER A 703 48.22 -5.42 -3.00
N GLN A 704 49.37 -5.16 -2.37
CA GLN A 704 49.69 -3.83 -1.82
C GLN A 704 49.74 -2.76 -2.91
N HIS A 705 50.29 -3.11 -4.08
CA HIS A 705 50.37 -2.19 -5.21
C HIS A 705 48.99 -1.84 -5.78
N TRP A 706 48.12 -2.83 -5.99
CA TRP A 706 46.74 -2.59 -6.43
C TRP A 706 45.98 -1.70 -5.45
N ALA A 707 46.08 -1.97 -4.15
CA ALA A 707 45.41 -1.16 -3.13
C ALA A 707 45.89 0.29 -3.14
N THR A 708 47.20 0.50 -3.28
CA THR A 708 47.79 1.85 -3.37
C THR A 708 47.36 2.55 -4.67
N TRP A 709 47.36 1.84 -5.80
CA TRP A 709 46.89 2.35 -7.08
C TRP A 709 45.41 2.74 -7.04
N ALA A 710 44.57 1.91 -6.43
CA ALA A 710 43.13 2.16 -6.27
C ALA A 710 42.88 3.47 -5.52
N LEU A 711 43.56 3.67 -4.39
CA LEU A 711 43.51 4.92 -3.64
C LEU A 711 44.00 6.11 -4.50
N TYR A 712 45.12 5.94 -5.20
CA TYR A 712 45.69 6.99 -6.06
C TYR A 712 44.74 7.42 -7.18
N ASN A 713 44.10 6.48 -7.86
CA ASN A 713 43.08 6.78 -8.86
C ASN A 713 41.87 7.51 -8.22
N LEU A 714 41.34 7.02 -7.10
CA LEU A 714 40.14 7.59 -6.46
C LEU A 714 40.36 9.03 -6.01
N VAL A 715 41.47 9.32 -5.34
CA VAL A 715 41.79 10.69 -4.89
C VAL A 715 42.17 11.61 -6.05
N SER A 716 42.68 11.08 -7.16
CA SER A 716 43.01 11.89 -8.35
C SER A 716 41.76 12.26 -9.14
N VAL A 717 40.80 11.33 -9.29
CA VAL A 717 39.60 11.53 -10.10
C VAL A 717 38.49 12.26 -9.34
N TYR A 718 38.32 11.97 -8.04
CA TYR A 718 37.28 12.58 -7.19
C TYR A 718 37.86 13.05 -5.84
N PRO A 719 38.83 14.00 -5.86
CA PRO A 719 39.56 14.43 -4.65
C PRO A 719 38.64 14.92 -3.54
N SER A 720 37.66 15.78 -3.86
CA SER A 720 36.74 16.37 -2.87
C SER A 720 35.90 15.35 -2.11
N LYS A 721 35.67 14.16 -2.69
CA LYS A 721 34.91 13.10 -2.06
C LYS A 721 35.81 12.13 -1.30
N TYR A 722 36.87 11.67 -1.95
CA TYR A 722 37.65 10.54 -1.46
C TYR A 722 38.86 10.92 -0.62
N CYS A 723 39.44 12.13 -0.76
CA CYS A 723 40.49 12.59 0.15
C CYS A 723 39.97 12.70 1.60
N PRO A 724 38.82 13.34 1.89
CA PRO A 724 38.30 13.40 3.25
C PRO A 724 37.96 12.02 3.83
N LEU A 725 37.39 11.12 3.01
CA LEU A 725 37.07 9.75 3.43
C LEU A 725 38.35 8.99 3.82
N LEU A 726 39.40 9.06 2.99
CA LEU A 726 40.68 8.39 3.25
C LEU A 726 41.35 8.88 4.53
N ILE A 727 41.32 10.19 4.78
CA ILE A 727 41.86 10.79 6.00
C ILE A 727 41.07 10.30 7.22
N LYS A 728 39.73 10.38 7.15
CA LYS A 728 38.82 9.99 8.23
C LYS A 728 39.00 8.53 8.65
N GLU A 729 39.25 7.63 7.69
CA GLU A 729 39.44 6.20 7.95
C GLU A 729 40.90 5.83 8.28
N GLY A 730 41.77 6.82 8.51
CA GLY A 730 43.15 6.59 8.95
C GLY A 730 44.08 6.06 7.86
N GLY A 731 43.71 6.23 6.59
CA GLY A 731 44.48 5.72 5.45
C GLY A 731 45.86 6.36 5.30
N ILE A 732 46.04 7.62 5.72
CA ILE A 732 47.33 8.31 5.67
C ILE A 732 48.37 7.57 6.54
N SER A 733 48.02 7.20 7.77
CA SER A 733 48.92 6.45 8.66
C SER A 733 49.24 5.04 8.16
N LEU A 734 48.37 4.44 7.35
CA LEU A 734 48.66 3.16 6.70
C LEU A 734 49.61 3.33 5.51
N LEU A 735 49.48 4.42 4.74
CA LEU A 735 50.40 4.75 3.65
C LEU A 735 51.80 5.11 4.17
N GLU A 736 51.91 5.80 5.32
CA GLU A 736 53.19 6.04 5.99
C GLU A 736 53.92 4.73 6.29
N LYS A 737 53.21 3.72 6.81
CA LYS A 737 53.78 2.38 7.02
C LYS A 737 54.25 1.72 5.73
N VAL A 738 53.53 1.91 4.62
CA VAL A 738 53.97 1.41 3.29
C VAL A 738 55.29 2.06 2.85
N LEU A 739 55.50 3.34 3.16
CA LEU A 739 56.77 4.03 2.86
C LEU A 739 57.93 3.50 3.72
N GLU A 740 57.67 3.18 4.98
CA GLU A 740 58.66 2.66 5.93
C GLU A 740 59.08 1.21 5.63
N LEU A 741 58.18 0.39 5.08
CA LEU A 741 58.46 -1.01 4.78
C LEU A 741 59.52 -1.16 3.67
N GLU A 742 60.66 -1.79 4.00
CA GLU A 742 61.72 -2.05 3.02
C GLU A 742 61.26 -2.99 1.88
N SER A 743 60.33 -3.89 2.18
CA SER A 743 59.77 -4.85 1.21
C SER A 743 58.82 -4.22 0.17
N SER A 744 58.37 -2.99 0.39
CA SER A 744 57.43 -2.31 -0.51
C SER A 744 58.14 -1.80 -1.76
N GLN A 745 57.54 -2.06 -2.93
CA GLN A 745 58.15 -1.72 -4.21
C GLN A 745 58.29 -0.19 -4.40
N PRO A 746 59.36 0.28 -5.08
CA PRO A 746 59.59 1.71 -5.30
C PRO A 746 58.41 2.44 -5.95
N GLU A 747 57.76 1.81 -6.94
CA GLU A 747 56.61 2.35 -7.65
C GLU A 747 55.38 2.46 -6.75
N THR A 748 55.17 1.48 -5.86
CA THR A 748 54.13 1.55 -4.83
C THR A 748 54.37 2.71 -3.88
N LYS A 749 55.62 2.88 -3.41
CA LYS A 749 55.99 4.01 -2.54
C LYS A 749 55.79 5.35 -3.24
N ASP A 750 56.04 5.43 -4.55
CA ASP A 750 55.80 6.64 -5.33
C ASP A 750 54.32 7.02 -5.39
N MET A 751 53.44 6.05 -5.67
CA MET A 751 52.00 6.29 -5.64
C MET A 751 51.50 6.66 -4.24
N ALA A 752 52.02 6.02 -3.20
CA ALA A 752 51.67 6.35 -1.81
C ALA A 752 52.02 7.81 -1.46
N ARG A 753 53.19 8.30 -1.87
CA ARG A 753 53.56 9.73 -1.70
C ARG A 753 52.58 10.65 -2.42
N LYS A 754 52.24 10.35 -3.68
CA LYS A 754 51.28 11.13 -4.46
C LYS A 754 49.89 11.18 -3.84
N VAL A 755 49.41 10.05 -3.28
CA VAL A 755 48.14 10.01 -2.53
C VAL A 755 48.20 10.95 -1.32
N MET A 756 49.29 10.88 -0.55
CA MET A 756 49.46 11.73 0.63
C MET A 756 49.53 13.21 0.25
N GLU A 757 50.29 13.58 -0.78
CA GLU A 757 50.37 14.95 -1.32
C GLU A 757 49.00 15.48 -1.75
N GLN A 758 48.19 14.66 -2.45
CA GLN A 758 46.83 15.04 -2.85
C GLN A 758 45.92 15.28 -1.63
N CYS A 759 46.09 14.50 -0.57
CA CYS A 759 45.29 14.62 0.66
C CYS A 759 45.73 15.79 1.55
N GLU A 760 46.96 16.30 1.44
CA GLU A 760 47.44 17.44 2.24
C GLU A 760 46.58 18.68 2.07
N ASN A 761 46.07 18.92 0.86
CA ASN A 761 45.17 20.04 0.54
C ASN A 761 43.79 19.95 1.22
N PHE A 762 43.44 18.82 1.85
CA PHE A 762 42.13 18.56 2.46
C PHE A 762 42.21 18.43 3.99
N LYS A 763 43.38 18.70 4.60
CA LYS A 763 43.58 18.60 6.06
C LYS A 763 42.89 19.72 6.87
N GLU A 764 42.33 20.76 6.24
CA GLU A 764 41.82 21.97 6.93
C GLU A 764 40.33 22.31 6.75
N ASP A 765 39.50 21.50 6.08
CA ASP A 765 38.09 21.88 5.83
C ASP A 765 37.06 20.99 6.59
N PRO A 766 36.34 21.51 7.61
CA PRO A 766 35.22 20.81 8.22
C PRO A 766 34.01 20.89 7.29
N MET A 767 33.73 19.81 6.55
CA MET A 767 32.61 19.77 5.60
C MET A 767 31.26 20.14 6.23
N GLU A 768 30.59 21.13 5.63
CA GLU A 768 29.15 21.28 5.64
C GLU A 768 28.50 20.04 4.98
N THR A 769 27.64 19.35 5.73
CA THR A 769 26.74 18.34 5.21
C THR A 769 25.51 19.02 4.59
N ASN A 770 25.38 19.03 3.25
CA ASN A 770 24.14 18.71 2.51
C ASN A 770 24.17 19.15 1.03
N HIS A 771 24.01 18.18 0.12
CA HIS A 771 22.83 17.98 -0.75
C HIS A 771 23.21 17.06 -1.93
N GLY A 772 22.33 16.10 -2.21
CA GLY A 772 22.51 15.09 -3.24
C GLY A 772 22.76 15.70 -4.62
N GLN A 773 23.80 15.22 -5.29
CA GLN A 773 23.93 15.41 -6.73
C GLN A 773 22.83 14.61 -7.42
N GLU A 774 21.92 15.33 -8.07
CA GLU A 774 21.00 14.81 -9.06
C GLU A 774 21.77 13.98 -10.09
N VAL A 775 21.53 12.67 -10.10
CA VAL A 775 21.94 11.82 -11.21
C VAL A 775 20.93 12.06 -12.33
N ASN A 776 21.42 12.72 -13.36
CA ASN A 776 20.71 13.11 -14.57
C ASN A 776 20.29 11.84 -15.35
N TYR A 777 19.14 11.24 -15.03
CA TYR A 777 18.47 10.27 -15.91
C TYR A 777 17.71 11.03 -17.01
N GLY A 778 18.47 11.68 -17.88
CA GLY A 778 17.99 12.28 -19.11
C GLY A 778 18.13 11.29 -20.26
N GLN A 779 16.99 10.96 -20.89
CA GLN A 779 16.87 10.49 -22.27
C GLN A 779 17.49 9.13 -22.63
N ARG A 780 16.68 8.07 -22.53
CA ARG A 780 16.41 7.16 -23.66
C ARG A 780 14.94 6.77 -23.60
N GLY A 781 14.20 7.15 -24.64
CA GLY A 781 12.79 6.79 -24.83
C GLY A 781 12.59 5.35 -25.27
#